data_AF-A0A7C5HR40-F1
#
_entry.id   AF-A0A7C5HR40-F1
#
_cell.length_a   1.000
_cell.length_b   1.000
_cell.length_c   1.000
_cell.angle_alpha   90.00
_cell.angle_beta   90.00
_cell.angle_gamma   90.00
#
_symmetry.space_group_name_H-M   'P 1'
#
loop_
_entity.id
_entity.type
_entity.pdbx_description
1 polymer ?
#
loop_
_entity_poly.entity_id
_entity_poly.type
_entity_poly.pdbx_seq_one_letter_code
_entity_poly.pdbx_strand_id
1 'polypeptide(L)'
;MSFMVFNPSAVEPPVDDMTPHSGSKMAACIASTNPPNNDWMITPLINVQEDYQLSFWAKSYTALYGLERFKVGISTTDTNPASFTIISSGNYLEAPIDWNEYTYDLSDYAGQDVYIGINCISNDAFFFLVDDFMVSSGTRKIFSFNFEKNFGLSEGKIEKVRMKNISNQIHRKKDQSLESRDLLGYNVYRDELQINDSIITDLFYDDPALDFGTYQYTVTAVYDEGESIPTNPAEVIIAEEDLKAGFTGTPISGTVPLTVQFTDLSTGNPTSWEWDFGDGETSIEQNPAHEYLSTGSFTVSLTISDGTNESTEQAENYIYVFNDDFLPPTDLQAQINIDDVYLTWLAPGGGGDDEFEENFEQGITPEGWTIAGENTDTSGSIPGFWTVNDFTSSEENIEPIDSYHCGLFWSYDHQDEWLITPEFECSSGMNFEFWSIVFEGSINSDHYYVKVSDDNGSTWDILWDASDLSSGDWNYYSFPYTIDLSSYADQNIKVAFNAVDGPTNDGIWYIWFVDNITASNESRILKFNPEDFTYKSIRNTNNFSKNSNEYFRIKTLKPDTFSYRDLLGYNIYRDGSKINTIAITDLYYNDQDLANGTYEYAVSAVYDGGESVLTSPLEVTISGDISYIYPGDTNNDGDVNETDIEPIGTYWRKQGNPRASLTFNWEGIEHPGGWNEFDAAYADCNGDGEVNITDVLAILLNWGKTHSATQGITISPEMIEAAQDNFIEIYENLGNSENEIKIKNHIADLFGLPQIEFIEQDLLYQNYPNPFNLSNNNSGTNISYQIAKDGYVELSIY
;
A
#
# COMPACT_ATOMS: atom_id res chain seq x y z
N MET A 1 49.23 -3.35 -11.80
CA MET A 1 47.97 -3.54 -11.07
C MET A 1 48.20 -4.67 -10.09
N SER A 2 47.87 -4.49 -8.82
CA SER A 2 48.18 -5.45 -7.76
C SER A 2 47.45 -6.79 -7.93
N PHE A 3 47.96 -7.81 -7.23
CA PHE A 3 47.26 -9.07 -7.07
C PHE A 3 45.87 -8.85 -6.45
N MET A 4 44.87 -9.59 -6.93
CA MET A 4 43.54 -9.68 -6.33
C MET A 4 43.30 -11.09 -5.80
N VAL A 5 42.60 -11.21 -4.68
CA VAL A 5 42.16 -12.51 -4.15
C VAL A 5 40.65 -12.59 -4.29
N PHE A 6 40.14 -13.62 -4.97
CA PHE A 6 38.71 -13.78 -5.22
C PHE A 6 38.31 -15.25 -5.29
N ASN A 7 37.01 -15.51 -5.19
CA ASN A 7 36.41 -16.81 -5.45
C ASN A 7 35.81 -16.81 -6.86
N PRO A 8 36.36 -17.56 -7.82
CA PRO A 8 35.86 -17.57 -9.21
C PRO A 8 34.41 -18.04 -9.34
N SER A 9 33.91 -18.90 -8.45
CA SER A 9 32.52 -19.37 -8.52
C SER A 9 31.51 -18.41 -7.87
N ALA A 10 31.98 -17.36 -7.19
CA ALA A 10 31.15 -16.37 -6.51
C ALA A 10 31.30 -14.95 -7.09
N VAL A 11 31.99 -14.79 -8.22
CA VAL A 11 31.92 -13.55 -9.00
C VAL A 11 30.71 -13.59 -9.92
N GLU A 12 30.22 -12.42 -10.34
CA GLU A 12 29.06 -12.29 -11.22
C GLU A 12 29.48 -11.71 -12.58
N PRO A 13 29.35 -12.46 -13.70
CA PRO A 13 28.93 -13.86 -13.78
C PRO A 13 30.02 -14.85 -13.29
N PRO A 14 29.65 -16.07 -12.81
CA PRO A 14 30.61 -17.06 -12.35
C PRO A 14 31.61 -17.47 -13.42
N VAL A 15 32.88 -17.66 -13.03
CA VAL A 15 33.98 -18.07 -13.92
C VAL A 15 34.30 -19.55 -13.69
N ASP A 16 33.54 -20.42 -14.35
CA ASP A 16 33.57 -21.88 -14.14
C ASP A 16 34.86 -22.58 -14.60
N ASP A 17 35.63 -21.95 -15.50
CA ASP A 17 36.86 -22.54 -16.05
C ASP A 17 38.13 -22.16 -15.28
N MET A 18 37.98 -21.40 -14.20
CA MET A 18 39.08 -20.99 -13.32
C MET A 18 38.93 -21.64 -11.95
N THR A 19 39.74 -22.67 -11.68
CA THR A 19 39.69 -23.44 -10.43
C THR A 19 40.90 -23.14 -9.55
N PRO A 20 40.71 -22.72 -8.28
CA PRO A 20 41.79 -22.65 -7.28
C PRO A 20 42.52 -24.00 -7.16
N HIS A 21 43.78 -23.99 -6.75
CA HIS A 21 44.52 -25.22 -6.50
C HIS A 21 43.92 -25.97 -5.31
N SER A 22 43.57 -25.23 -4.26
CA SER A 22 42.82 -25.75 -3.12
C SER A 22 41.86 -24.68 -2.55
N GLY A 23 40.90 -25.11 -1.73
CA GLY A 23 39.89 -24.19 -1.17
C GLY A 23 39.00 -23.55 -2.24
N SER A 24 38.50 -22.35 -1.94
CA SER A 24 37.55 -21.60 -2.79
C SER A 24 38.10 -20.28 -3.34
N LYS A 25 39.35 -19.90 -3.03
CA LYS A 25 39.93 -18.60 -3.42
C LYS A 25 41.36 -18.79 -3.92
N MET A 26 41.80 -17.93 -4.84
CA MET A 26 43.20 -17.84 -5.27
C MET A 26 43.61 -16.38 -5.49
N ALA A 27 44.91 -16.13 -5.57
CA ALA A 27 45.44 -14.82 -5.95
C ALA A 27 45.68 -14.76 -7.46
N ALA A 28 45.30 -13.66 -8.11
CA ALA A 28 45.54 -13.44 -9.53
C ALA A 28 46.20 -12.08 -9.78
N CYS A 29 47.22 -12.07 -10.64
CA CYS A 29 47.75 -10.86 -11.25
C CYS A 29 47.25 -10.77 -12.70
N ILE A 30 46.57 -9.66 -13.02
CA ILE A 30 45.94 -9.43 -14.32
C ILE A 30 46.95 -8.83 -15.30
N ALA A 31 46.82 -9.18 -16.58
CA ALA A 31 47.65 -8.69 -17.66
C ALA A 31 47.75 -7.16 -17.74
N SER A 32 48.96 -6.68 -18.00
CA SER A 32 49.25 -5.29 -18.32
C SER A 32 50.24 -5.20 -19.50
N THR A 33 50.04 -4.19 -20.36
CA THR A 33 50.83 -3.97 -21.58
C THR A 33 51.62 -2.67 -21.57
N ASN A 34 51.14 -1.63 -20.88
CA ASN A 34 51.83 -0.35 -20.76
C ASN A 34 51.52 0.36 -19.42
N PRO A 35 52.43 0.29 -18.42
CA PRO A 35 53.65 -0.50 -18.41
C PRO A 35 53.36 -2.02 -18.34
N PRO A 36 54.29 -2.90 -18.75
CA PRO A 36 54.22 -4.33 -18.42
C PRO A 36 54.06 -4.56 -16.92
N ASN A 37 53.58 -5.74 -16.53
CA ASN A 37 53.50 -6.10 -15.12
C ASN A 37 54.88 -5.97 -14.46
N ASN A 38 54.86 -5.43 -13.25
CA ASN A 38 55.96 -5.44 -12.28
C ASN A 38 55.32 -5.41 -10.89
N ASP A 39 54.37 -6.31 -10.71
CA ASP A 39 53.43 -6.33 -9.60
C ASP A 39 53.91 -7.35 -8.58
N TRP A 40 54.01 -6.93 -7.32
CA TRP A 40 54.58 -7.72 -6.24
C TRP A 40 53.49 -8.17 -5.26
N MET A 41 53.45 -9.46 -4.96
CA MET A 41 52.79 -10.03 -3.79
C MET A 41 53.86 -10.33 -2.75
N ILE A 42 53.76 -9.69 -1.59
CA ILE A 42 54.79 -9.71 -0.54
C ILE A 42 54.14 -10.24 0.74
N THR A 43 54.80 -11.18 1.40
CA THR A 43 54.35 -11.73 2.68
C THR A 43 54.41 -10.69 3.80
N PRO A 44 53.77 -10.92 4.95
CA PRO A 44 54.18 -10.31 6.21
C PRO A 44 55.66 -10.63 6.53
N LEU A 45 56.22 -9.97 7.55
CA LEU A 45 57.57 -10.27 8.05
C LEU A 45 57.59 -11.68 8.66
N ILE A 46 58.51 -12.53 8.20
CA ILE A 46 58.64 -13.93 8.62
C ILE A 46 60.01 -14.14 9.26
N ASN A 47 60.03 -14.65 10.49
CA ASN A 47 61.26 -15.12 11.13
C ASN A 47 61.60 -16.53 10.61
N VAL A 48 62.63 -16.63 9.77
CA VAL A 48 63.03 -17.90 9.13
C VAL A 48 63.79 -18.75 10.13
N GLN A 49 63.39 -20.01 10.34
CA GLN A 49 64.13 -20.95 11.19
C GLN A 49 65.08 -21.82 10.37
N GLU A 50 65.93 -22.58 11.07
CA GLU A 50 66.69 -23.68 10.44
C GLU A 50 65.74 -24.61 9.69
N ASP A 51 66.16 -25.03 8.50
CA ASP A 51 65.45 -25.87 7.53
C ASP A 51 64.22 -25.25 6.85
N TYR A 52 63.81 -24.00 7.09
CA TYR A 52 62.62 -23.46 6.40
C TYR A 52 62.74 -23.45 4.86
N GLN A 53 61.63 -23.75 4.19
CA GLN A 53 61.43 -23.72 2.74
C GLN A 53 60.15 -22.94 2.43
N LEU A 54 60.18 -22.21 1.33
CA LEU A 54 59.01 -21.62 0.70
C LEU A 54 58.43 -22.62 -0.30
N SER A 55 57.11 -22.83 -0.30
CA SER A 55 56.38 -23.50 -1.38
C SER A 55 55.12 -22.73 -1.76
N PHE A 56 54.76 -22.73 -3.04
CA PHE A 56 53.48 -22.22 -3.54
C PHE A 56 53.15 -22.86 -4.88
N TRP A 57 51.88 -22.83 -5.26
CA TRP A 57 51.41 -23.29 -6.57
C TRP A 57 51.18 -22.09 -7.48
N ALA A 58 51.57 -22.21 -8.74
CA ALA A 58 51.27 -21.18 -9.74
C ALA A 58 50.94 -21.77 -11.10
N LYS A 59 50.09 -21.07 -11.86
CA LYS A 59 49.76 -21.37 -13.26
C LYS A 59 49.45 -20.10 -14.06
N SER A 60 49.56 -20.21 -15.38
CA SER A 60 48.93 -19.31 -16.33
C SER A 60 47.47 -19.74 -16.55
N TYR A 61 46.55 -18.80 -16.70
CA TYR A 61 45.18 -19.15 -17.09
C TYR A 61 45.13 -19.78 -18.50
N THR A 62 45.89 -19.22 -19.43
CA THR A 62 45.95 -19.71 -20.81
C THR A 62 47.34 -19.51 -21.40
N ALA A 63 47.71 -20.34 -22.38
CA ALA A 63 48.91 -20.15 -23.20
C ALA A 63 48.65 -19.33 -24.47
N LEU A 64 47.39 -18.96 -24.75
CA LEU A 64 46.99 -18.26 -25.98
C LEU A 64 47.69 -16.91 -26.15
N TYR A 65 47.98 -16.23 -25.04
CA TYR A 65 48.66 -14.93 -24.99
C TYR A 65 50.12 -15.07 -24.51
N GLY A 66 50.67 -16.29 -24.55
CA GLY A 66 51.94 -16.63 -23.92
C GLY A 66 51.79 -17.00 -22.44
N LEU A 67 52.81 -17.67 -21.89
CA LEU A 67 52.83 -18.03 -20.48
C LEU A 67 53.21 -16.84 -19.61
N GLU A 68 52.63 -16.80 -18.42
CA GLU A 68 52.91 -15.82 -17.39
C GLU A 68 54.33 -15.97 -16.86
N ARG A 69 54.99 -14.82 -16.63
CA ARG A 69 56.38 -14.75 -16.23
C ARG A 69 56.50 -14.11 -14.85
N PHE A 70 57.26 -14.75 -13.97
CA PHE A 70 57.42 -14.26 -12.61
C PHE A 70 58.84 -14.48 -12.07
N LYS A 71 59.13 -13.83 -10.95
CA LYS A 71 60.34 -14.01 -10.13
C LYS A 71 59.97 -14.21 -8.68
N VAL A 72 60.85 -14.84 -7.92
CA VAL A 72 60.75 -14.95 -6.47
C VAL A 72 61.94 -14.25 -5.85
N GLY A 73 61.69 -13.39 -4.86
CA GLY A 73 62.73 -12.64 -4.15
C GLY A 73 62.54 -12.62 -2.65
N ILE A 74 63.61 -12.29 -1.94
CA ILE A 74 63.64 -12.13 -0.48
C ILE A 74 64.24 -10.77 -0.12
N SER A 75 63.62 -10.05 0.81
CA SER A 75 64.14 -8.82 1.42
C SER A 75 64.33 -9.02 2.92
N THR A 76 65.47 -8.58 3.46
CA THR A 76 65.79 -8.63 4.90
C THR A 76 65.59 -7.27 5.58
N THR A 77 65.08 -6.27 4.86
CA THR A 77 64.97 -4.89 5.37
C THR A 77 63.54 -4.37 5.36
N ASP A 78 62.91 -4.33 4.19
CA ASP A 78 61.63 -3.66 3.98
C ASP A 78 60.88 -4.24 2.78
N THR A 79 59.69 -3.72 2.50
CA THR A 79 58.82 -4.16 1.41
C THR A 79 59.02 -3.37 0.11
N ASN A 80 60.07 -2.54 -0.01
CA ASN A 80 60.36 -1.84 -1.26
C ASN A 80 60.84 -2.84 -2.33
N PRO A 81 60.25 -2.90 -3.54
CA PRO A 81 60.69 -3.82 -4.60
C PRO A 81 62.20 -3.81 -4.89
N ALA A 82 62.89 -2.68 -4.65
CA ALA A 82 64.34 -2.57 -4.83
C ALA A 82 65.18 -3.29 -3.76
N SER A 83 64.63 -3.64 -2.59
CA SER A 83 65.33 -4.36 -1.51
C SER A 83 65.30 -5.88 -1.67
N PHE A 84 64.50 -6.40 -2.60
CA PHE A 84 64.38 -7.84 -2.84
C PHE A 84 65.55 -8.40 -3.65
N THR A 85 66.24 -9.38 -3.08
CA THR A 85 67.22 -10.22 -3.77
C THR A 85 66.49 -11.39 -4.44
N ILE A 86 66.60 -11.52 -5.77
CA ILE A 86 65.93 -12.57 -6.53
C ILE A 86 66.60 -13.92 -6.33
N ILE A 87 65.81 -14.91 -5.90
CA ILE A 87 66.25 -16.30 -5.63
C ILE A 87 65.79 -17.29 -6.70
N SER A 88 64.80 -16.93 -7.52
CA SER A 88 64.38 -17.75 -8.67
C SER A 88 65.48 -17.83 -9.72
N SER A 89 65.71 -19.01 -10.30
CA SER A 89 66.74 -19.23 -11.31
C SER A 89 66.41 -18.53 -12.63
N GLY A 90 67.42 -17.94 -13.28
CA GLY A 90 67.29 -17.34 -14.61
C GLY A 90 66.76 -15.91 -14.60
N ASN A 91 66.42 -15.40 -15.79
CA ASN A 91 65.87 -14.05 -15.93
C ASN A 91 64.43 -13.95 -15.44
N TYR A 92 63.67 -15.03 -15.52
CA TYR A 92 62.32 -15.23 -15.00
C TYR A 92 61.96 -16.72 -15.09
N LEU A 93 60.91 -17.12 -14.39
CA LEU A 93 60.24 -18.41 -14.55
C LEU A 93 58.97 -18.22 -15.37
N GLU A 94 58.57 -19.25 -16.10
CA GLU A 94 57.27 -19.32 -16.79
C GLU A 94 56.33 -20.26 -16.01
N ALA A 95 55.10 -19.80 -15.78
CA ALA A 95 54.06 -20.60 -15.15
C ALA A 95 53.32 -21.45 -16.21
N PRO A 96 53.27 -22.78 -16.10
CA PRO A 96 52.51 -23.61 -17.04
C PRO A 96 50.99 -23.40 -16.90
N ILE A 97 50.18 -23.96 -17.82
CA ILE A 97 48.71 -23.84 -17.75
C ILE A 97 48.08 -24.76 -16.69
N ASP A 98 48.79 -25.80 -16.29
CA ASP A 98 48.45 -26.67 -15.16
C ASP A 98 49.11 -26.14 -13.88
N TRP A 99 48.48 -26.37 -12.73
CA TRP A 99 49.07 -26.01 -11.45
C TRP A 99 50.43 -26.70 -11.26
N ASN A 100 51.47 -25.91 -11.01
CA ASN A 100 52.81 -26.40 -10.73
C ASN A 100 53.34 -25.84 -9.41
N GLU A 101 53.88 -26.72 -8.57
CA GLU A 101 54.50 -26.34 -7.29
C GLU A 101 55.91 -25.77 -7.52
N TYR A 102 56.21 -24.66 -6.86
CA TYR A 102 57.53 -24.05 -6.82
C TYR A 102 58.04 -24.06 -5.38
N THR A 103 59.28 -24.55 -5.18
CA THR A 103 59.87 -24.68 -3.85
C THR A 103 61.24 -24.02 -3.79
N TYR A 104 61.53 -23.30 -2.71
CA TYR A 104 62.80 -22.62 -2.47
C TYR A 104 63.32 -22.90 -1.06
N ASP A 105 64.59 -23.24 -0.97
CA ASP A 105 65.28 -23.35 0.31
C ASP A 105 65.56 -21.96 0.89
N LEU A 106 65.22 -21.76 2.17
CA LEU A 106 65.44 -20.51 2.90
C LEU A 106 66.56 -20.64 3.93
N SER A 107 67.31 -21.75 3.93
CA SER A 107 68.38 -22.02 4.88
C SER A 107 69.44 -20.90 4.99
N ASP A 108 69.74 -20.20 3.88
CA ASP A 108 70.65 -19.04 3.86
C ASP A 108 70.15 -17.84 4.71
N TYR A 109 68.86 -17.82 5.05
CA TYR A 109 68.21 -16.77 5.82
C TYR A 109 67.82 -17.22 7.24
N ALA A 110 68.23 -18.42 7.67
CA ALA A 110 67.92 -18.93 9.00
C ALA A 110 68.34 -17.94 10.12
N GLY A 111 67.42 -17.70 11.05
CA GLY A 111 67.54 -16.75 12.15
C GLY A 111 67.26 -15.28 11.77
N GLN A 112 66.90 -14.97 10.53
CA GLN A 112 66.61 -13.61 10.06
C GLN A 112 65.11 -13.39 9.87
N ASP A 113 64.68 -12.15 10.09
CA ASP A 113 63.35 -11.67 9.69
C ASP A 113 63.38 -11.26 8.21
N VAL A 114 62.51 -11.86 7.40
CA VAL A 114 62.48 -11.64 5.95
C VAL A 114 61.08 -11.37 5.43
N TYR A 115 60.99 -10.63 4.34
CA TYR A 115 59.84 -10.56 3.44
C TYR A 115 60.12 -11.43 2.21
N ILE A 116 59.12 -12.21 1.79
CA ILE A 116 59.19 -13.01 0.57
C ILE A 116 58.25 -12.39 -0.45
N GLY A 117 58.73 -12.22 -1.68
CA GLY A 117 58.00 -11.57 -2.77
C GLY A 117 57.88 -12.45 -4.01
N ILE A 118 56.67 -12.57 -4.56
CA ILE A 118 56.42 -13.05 -5.92
C ILE A 118 56.17 -11.83 -6.80
N ASN A 119 57.03 -11.64 -7.81
CA ASN A 119 56.95 -10.55 -8.75
C ASN A 119 56.45 -11.04 -10.12
N CYS A 120 55.23 -10.65 -10.50
CA CYS A 120 54.70 -10.86 -11.84
C CYS A 120 55.30 -9.83 -12.80
N ILE A 121 55.99 -10.30 -13.84
CA ILE A 121 56.72 -9.48 -14.81
C ILE A 121 56.27 -9.69 -16.27
N SER A 122 55.06 -10.23 -16.44
CA SER A 122 54.48 -10.46 -17.75
C SER A 122 54.31 -9.17 -18.54
N ASN A 123 54.45 -9.29 -19.87
CA ASN A 123 54.10 -8.25 -20.82
C ASN A 123 53.09 -8.86 -21.78
N ASP A 124 51.84 -8.40 -21.72
CA ASP A 124 50.74 -8.83 -22.61
C ASP A 124 50.42 -10.34 -22.55
N ALA A 125 50.36 -10.90 -21.33
CA ALA A 125 49.80 -12.24 -21.07
C ALA A 125 48.32 -12.12 -20.66
N PHE A 126 47.79 -12.95 -19.75
CA PHE A 126 46.36 -12.89 -19.36
C PHE A 126 46.13 -12.87 -17.83
N PHE A 127 46.26 -14.01 -17.16
CA PHE A 127 46.21 -14.08 -15.70
C PHE A 127 47.31 -15.00 -15.16
N PHE A 128 48.12 -14.45 -14.25
CA PHE A 128 49.04 -15.21 -13.42
C PHE A 128 48.37 -15.58 -12.10
N LEU A 129 48.11 -16.87 -11.90
CA LEU A 129 47.39 -17.40 -10.76
C LEU A 129 48.37 -18.02 -9.77
N VAL A 130 48.19 -17.73 -8.49
CA VAL A 130 49.01 -18.21 -7.37
C VAL A 130 48.12 -18.68 -6.24
N ASP A 131 48.45 -19.81 -5.63
CA ASP A 131 47.68 -20.40 -4.55
C ASP A 131 48.57 -21.23 -3.59
N ASP A 132 48.03 -21.58 -2.42
CA ASP A 132 48.67 -22.45 -1.41
C ASP A 132 50.10 -22.03 -1.01
N PHE A 133 50.28 -20.75 -0.66
CA PHE A 133 51.57 -20.21 -0.22
C PHE A 133 51.92 -20.68 1.20
N MET A 134 53.10 -21.28 1.37
CA MET A 134 53.55 -21.88 2.63
C MET A 134 55.03 -21.62 2.88
N VAL A 135 55.39 -21.34 4.13
CA VAL A 135 56.78 -21.29 4.60
C VAL A 135 56.92 -22.22 5.80
N SER A 136 57.69 -23.31 5.67
CA SER A 136 57.78 -24.37 6.70
C SER A 136 59.09 -25.17 6.61
N SER A 137 59.44 -25.99 7.62
CA SER A 137 60.68 -26.79 7.62
C SER A 137 60.75 -27.80 6.44
N GLY A 138 61.94 -27.93 5.84
CA GLY A 138 62.28 -28.68 4.63
C GLY A 138 62.43 -30.18 4.84
N THR A 139 62.40 -30.64 6.09
CA THR A 139 61.78 -31.93 6.37
C THR A 139 60.28 -31.75 6.12
N ARG A 140 59.79 -32.21 4.96
CA ARG A 140 58.35 -32.44 4.77
C ARG A 140 57.90 -33.31 5.95
N LYS A 141 57.34 -32.68 6.99
CA LYS A 141 56.40 -33.33 7.89
C LYS A 141 55.20 -33.60 7.00
N ILE A 142 55.21 -34.79 6.39
CA ILE A 142 54.17 -35.26 5.48
C ILE A 142 52.94 -35.54 6.32
N PHE A 143 52.20 -34.52 6.74
CA PHE A 143 50.75 -34.55 6.98
C PHE A 143 50.26 -33.11 7.04
N SER A 144 49.43 -32.71 6.08
CA SER A 144 48.54 -31.56 6.26
C SER A 144 47.15 -32.10 6.57
N PHE A 145 46.52 -31.56 7.62
CA PHE A 145 45.14 -31.88 8.00
C PHE A 145 44.27 -30.69 7.65
N ASN A 146 43.15 -30.95 6.98
CA ASN A 146 42.04 -30.01 6.85
C ASN A 146 40.86 -30.63 7.59
N PHE A 147 40.35 -29.97 8.63
CA PHE A 147 39.09 -30.34 9.24
C PHE A 147 37.97 -29.70 8.40
N GLU A 148 37.05 -30.50 7.86
CA GLU A 148 35.81 -29.97 7.29
C GLU A 148 34.79 -29.89 8.43
N LYS A 149 34.48 -28.68 8.88
CA LYS A 149 33.31 -28.43 9.74
C LYS A 149 32.08 -28.52 8.85
N ASN A 150 31.38 -29.65 8.86
CA ASN A 150 30.03 -29.71 8.32
C ASN A 150 29.13 -28.91 9.26
N PHE A 151 28.77 -27.69 8.86
CA PHE A 151 27.68 -26.96 9.50
C PHE A 151 26.37 -27.62 9.08
N GLY A 152 25.74 -28.32 10.02
CA GLY A 152 24.45 -28.97 9.81
C GLY A 152 24.44 -30.34 10.45
N LEU A 153 24.16 -30.38 11.76
CA LEU A 153 23.35 -31.36 12.50
C LEU A 153 23.73 -31.33 14.00
N SER A 154 22.72 -31.51 14.83
CA SER A 154 22.71 -31.47 16.30
C SER A 154 23.78 -32.34 16.98
N GLU A 155 24.34 -31.81 18.06
CA GLU A 155 25.38 -32.37 18.96
C GLU A 155 26.80 -32.43 18.39
N GLY A 156 27.70 -31.61 18.94
CA GLY A 156 29.12 -31.87 19.28
C GLY A 156 30.01 -32.85 18.48
N LYS A 157 29.66 -33.25 17.27
CA LYS A 157 30.32 -34.32 16.51
C LYS A 157 31.31 -33.73 15.51
N ILE A 158 32.57 -34.15 15.60
CA ILE A 158 33.45 -34.11 14.43
C ILE A 158 33.15 -35.38 13.65
N GLU A 159 32.35 -35.28 12.59
CA GLU A 159 32.02 -36.47 11.81
C GLU A 159 33.24 -37.06 11.12
N LYS A 160 34.27 -36.28 10.75
CA LYS A 160 35.45 -36.77 10.01
C LYS A 160 36.73 -35.98 10.29
N VAL A 161 37.78 -36.66 10.78
CA VAL A 161 39.16 -36.15 10.73
C VAL A 161 39.79 -36.58 9.41
N ARG A 162 40.03 -35.65 8.47
CA ARG A 162 40.67 -35.96 7.17
C ARG A 162 42.20 -35.96 7.30
N MET A 163 42.80 -37.14 7.13
CA MET A 163 44.24 -37.38 7.10
C MET A 163 44.74 -37.34 5.65
N LYS A 164 45.35 -36.25 5.18
CA LYS A 164 45.85 -36.21 3.80
C LYS A 164 47.17 -36.99 3.69
N ASN A 165 47.15 -38.16 3.05
CA ASN A 165 48.37 -38.86 2.68
C ASN A 165 49.03 -38.18 1.48
N ILE A 166 50.22 -37.61 1.69
CA ILE A 166 51.01 -36.99 0.61
C ILE A 166 51.90 -38.06 -0.09
N SER A 167 51.82 -39.34 0.29
CA SER A 167 52.58 -40.41 -0.36
C SER A 167 51.80 -41.07 -1.50
N ASN A 168 51.85 -40.46 -2.69
CA ASN A 168 51.92 -41.22 -3.95
C ASN A 168 52.71 -40.51 -5.07
N GLN A 169 53.45 -39.44 -4.74
CA GLN A 169 54.27 -38.69 -5.70
C GLN A 169 55.72 -38.53 -5.20
N ILE A 170 56.28 -39.54 -4.51
CA ILE A 170 57.74 -39.62 -4.38
C ILE A 170 58.28 -40.16 -5.71
N HIS A 171 58.52 -39.24 -6.66
CA HIS A 171 59.41 -39.51 -7.77
C HIS A 171 60.78 -39.87 -7.18
N ARG A 172 61.18 -41.15 -7.37
CA ARG A 172 62.51 -41.68 -7.08
C ARG A 172 63.59 -40.71 -7.56
N LYS A 173 64.19 -39.92 -6.67
CA LYS A 173 65.54 -39.42 -6.90
C LYS A 173 66.50 -40.58 -6.70
N LYS A 174 67.17 -40.93 -7.78
CA LYS A 174 68.17 -41.99 -7.85
C LYS A 174 69.48 -41.48 -7.23
N ASP A 175 69.56 -41.36 -5.91
CA ASP A 175 70.84 -41.48 -5.20
C ASP A 175 70.67 -41.80 -3.69
N GLN A 176 71.27 -42.93 -3.32
CA GLN A 176 71.77 -43.40 -2.01
C GLN A 176 70.91 -43.39 -0.72
N SER A 177 70.56 -44.62 -0.31
CA SER A 177 70.46 -45.19 1.06
C SER A 177 69.48 -44.62 2.09
N LEU A 178 68.18 -44.78 1.86
CA LEU A 178 67.21 -44.93 2.95
C LEU A 178 66.39 -46.20 2.69
N GLU A 179 66.35 -47.09 3.68
CA GLU A 179 65.56 -48.32 3.66
C GLU A 179 64.08 -47.97 3.45
N SER A 180 63.41 -48.62 2.50
CA SER A 180 61.98 -48.37 2.25
C SER A 180 61.18 -49.04 3.36
N ARG A 181 60.60 -48.25 4.25
CA ARG A 181 59.63 -48.73 5.25
C ARG A 181 58.26 -48.90 4.59
N ASP A 182 57.63 -50.04 4.80
CA ASP A 182 56.27 -50.30 4.28
C ASP A 182 55.24 -49.69 5.24
N LEU A 183 54.43 -48.76 4.74
CA LEU A 183 53.37 -48.12 5.53
C LEU A 183 52.20 -49.10 5.73
N LEU A 184 51.89 -49.42 6.98
CA LEU A 184 50.78 -50.28 7.38
C LEU A 184 49.48 -49.51 7.64
N GLY A 185 49.57 -48.22 8.01
CA GLY A 185 48.43 -47.33 8.25
C GLY A 185 48.75 -46.28 9.32
N TYR A 186 47.76 -45.88 10.11
CA TYR A 186 47.85 -44.76 11.05
C TYR A 186 47.25 -45.06 12.43
N ASN A 187 47.80 -44.44 13.46
CA ASN A 187 47.16 -44.31 14.77
C ASN A 187 46.80 -42.84 15.03
N VAL A 188 45.66 -42.62 15.66
CA VAL A 188 45.12 -41.30 16.02
C VAL A 188 45.12 -41.20 17.54
N TYR A 189 45.59 -40.06 18.03
CA TYR A 189 45.70 -39.73 19.44
C TYR A 189 44.89 -38.47 19.73
N ARG A 190 44.14 -38.48 20.83
CA ARG A 190 43.46 -37.32 21.42
C ARG A 190 44.01 -37.13 22.83
N ASP A 191 44.54 -35.95 23.10
CA ASP A 191 45.20 -35.60 24.37
C ASP A 191 46.24 -36.65 24.80
N GLU A 192 47.09 -37.03 23.85
CA GLU A 192 48.15 -38.05 24.00
C GLU A 192 47.67 -39.51 24.17
N LEU A 193 46.35 -39.75 24.22
CA LEU A 193 45.78 -41.09 24.30
C LEU A 193 45.39 -41.60 22.91
N GLN A 194 45.86 -42.79 22.53
CA GLN A 194 45.42 -43.44 21.29
C GLN A 194 43.93 -43.78 21.38
N ILE A 195 43.14 -43.32 20.40
CA ILE A 195 41.67 -43.50 20.38
C ILE A 195 41.19 -44.57 19.39
N ASN A 196 42.04 -44.97 18.44
CA ASN A 196 41.71 -46.04 17.51
C ASN A 196 42.19 -47.41 18.02
N ASP A 197 41.28 -48.40 18.07
CA ASP A 197 41.58 -49.76 18.54
C ASP A 197 42.40 -50.61 17.54
N SER A 198 42.44 -50.20 16.28
CA SER A 198 43.17 -50.87 15.20
C SER A 198 43.78 -49.87 14.24
N ILE A 199 44.90 -50.24 13.61
CA ILE A 199 45.58 -49.42 12.59
C ILE A 199 44.57 -49.01 11.52
N ILE A 200 44.45 -47.70 11.30
CA ILE A 200 43.54 -47.15 10.31
C ILE A 200 44.27 -47.10 8.96
N THR A 201 43.69 -47.72 7.94
CA THR A 201 44.22 -47.66 6.57
C THR A 201 43.56 -46.57 5.74
N ASP A 202 42.41 -46.08 6.19
CA ASP A 202 41.69 -44.98 5.57
C ASP A 202 42.29 -43.63 5.96
N LEU A 203 42.04 -42.65 5.11
CA LEU A 203 42.45 -41.26 5.30
C LEU A 203 41.43 -40.46 6.11
N PHE A 204 40.52 -41.14 6.80
CA PHE A 204 39.49 -40.54 7.63
C PHE A 204 39.36 -41.33 8.92
N TYR A 205 39.18 -40.62 10.03
CA TYR A 205 38.83 -41.23 11.31
C TYR A 205 37.71 -40.42 11.95
N ASP A 206 36.66 -41.13 12.36
CA ASP A 206 35.49 -40.55 13.00
C ASP A 206 35.66 -40.75 14.51
N ASP A 207 35.58 -39.67 15.29
CA ASP A 207 35.64 -39.71 16.76
C ASP A 207 34.22 -39.56 17.32
N PRO A 208 33.53 -40.67 17.66
CA PRO A 208 32.07 -40.68 17.80
C PRO A 208 31.54 -40.16 19.16
N ALA A 209 32.38 -39.61 20.05
CA ALA A 209 31.93 -39.13 21.36
C ALA A 209 32.87 -38.07 21.95
N LEU A 210 32.58 -36.80 21.69
CA LEU A 210 33.27 -35.64 22.27
C LEU A 210 32.32 -34.85 23.17
N ASP A 211 32.79 -34.50 24.36
CA ASP A 211 32.13 -33.53 25.24
C ASP A 211 32.57 -32.10 24.83
N PHE A 212 31.97 -31.07 25.43
CA PHE A 212 32.45 -29.70 25.24
C PHE A 212 33.86 -29.54 25.81
N GLY A 213 34.74 -28.87 25.06
CA GLY A 213 36.11 -28.65 25.49
C GLY A 213 37.10 -28.43 24.36
N THR A 214 38.36 -28.28 24.77
CA THR A 214 39.50 -28.17 23.87
C THR A 214 40.26 -29.48 23.86
N TYR A 215 40.42 -30.06 22.68
CA TYR A 215 41.11 -31.33 22.45
C TYR A 215 42.34 -31.13 21.58
N GLN A 216 43.41 -31.85 21.86
CA GLN A 216 44.63 -31.86 21.05
C GLN A 216 44.76 -33.19 20.32
N TYR A 217 44.68 -33.15 18.98
CA TYR A 217 44.82 -34.34 18.15
C TYR A 217 46.22 -34.46 17.56
N THR A 218 46.79 -35.67 17.61
CA THR A 218 48.01 -36.03 16.87
C THR A 218 47.82 -37.37 16.16
N VAL A 219 48.58 -37.58 15.08
CA VAL A 219 48.56 -38.84 14.31
C VAL A 219 49.99 -39.35 14.13
N THR A 220 50.13 -40.65 14.03
CA THR A 220 51.40 -41.31 13.68
C THR A 220 51.19 -42.24 12.48
N ALA A 221 52.24 -42.41 11.68
CA ALA A 221 52.30 -43.45 10.67
C ALA A 221 52.85 -44.75 11.28
N VAL A 222 52.17 -45.86 11.05
CA VAL A 222 52.60 -47.19 11.49
C VAL A 222 53.27 -47.90 10.33
N TYR A 223 54.53 -48.30 10.52
CA TYR A 223 55.29 -49.10 9.57
C TYR A 223 55.54 -50.49 10.12
N ASP A 224 55.97 -51.40 9.26
CA ASP A 224 56.41 -52.76 9.60
C ASP A 224 57.50 -52.83 10.69
N GLU A 225 58.31 -51.78 10.81
CA GLU A 225 59.38 -51.68 11.82
C GLU A 225 59.01 -50.84 13.05
N GLY A 226 57.80 -50.26 13.10
CA GLY A 226 57.32 -49.45 14.21
C GLY A 226 56.69 -48.14 13.78
N GLU A 227 56.34 -47.33 14.77
CA GLU A 227 55.56 -46.10 14.62
C GLU A 227 56.45 -44.87 14.37
N SER A 228 55.94 -43.87 13.66
CA SER A 228 56.60 -42.58 13.49
C SER A 228 56.53 -41.75 14.76
N ILE A 229 57.26 -40.62 14.77
CA ILE A 229 56.94 -39.54 15.70
C ILE A 229 55.53 -39.00 15.40
N PRO A 230 54.79 -38.52 16.42
CA PRO A 230 53.49 -37.87 16.21
C PRO A 230 53.61 -36.60 15.36
N THR A 231 52.52 -36.22 14.72
CA THR A 231 52.37 -34.92 14.06
C THR A 231 52.44 -33.76 15.06
N ASN A 232 52.47 -32.52 14.55
CA ASN A 232 52.16 -31.38 15.40
C ASN A 232 50.72 -31.54 15.92
N PRO A 233 50.44 -31.14 17.18
CA PRO A 233 49.09 -31.20 17.72
C PRO A 233 48.18 -30.22 16.99
N ALA A 234 47.00 -30.68 16.64
CA ALA A 234 45.91 -29.87 16.12
C ALA A 234 44.93 -29.59 17.27
N GLU A 235 44.72 -28.31 17.56
CA GLU A 235 43.72 -27.88 18.53
C GLU A 235 42.34 -27.92 17.89
N VAL A 236 41.42 -28.63 18.51
CA VAL A 236 40.01 -28.63 18.15
C VAL A 236 39.18 -28.17 19.34
N ILE A 237 38.39 -27.13 19.12
CA ILE A 237 37.49 -26.56 20.13
C ILE A 237 36.07 -27.00 19.78
N ILE A 238 35.46 -27.77 20.68
CA ILE A 238 34.04 -28.08 20.67
C ILE A 238 33.37 -27.09 21.62
N ALA A 239 32.88 -25.99 21.05
CA ALA A 239 32.14 -24.96 21.77
C ALA A 239 30.63 -25.19 21.64
N GLU A 240 29.86 -24.72 22.62
CA GLU A 240 28.41 -24.56 22.48
C GLU A 240 28.12 -23.55 21.36
N GLU A 241 27.04 -23.76 20.60
CA GLU A 241 26.53 -22.72 19.71
C GLU A 241 26.06 -21.55 20.55
N ASP A 242 26.39 -20.33 20.13
CA ASP A 242 25.86 -19.13 20.77
C ASP A 242 24.32 -19.16 20.71
N LEU A 243 23.70 -18.96 21.87
CA LEU A 243 22.26 -18.89 22.01
C LEU A 243 21.72 -17.70 21.20
N LYS A 244 20.92 -17.98 20.17
CA LYS A 244 20.35 -16.94 19.30
C LYS A 244 18.85 -17.14 19.16
N ALA A 245 18.08 -16.15 19.59
CA ALA A 245 16.64 -16.11 19.39
C ALA A 245 16.27 -15.89 17.92
N GLY A 246 15.16 -16.48 17.49
CA GLY A 246 14.57 -16.26 16.17
C GLY A 246 13.19 -16.89 16.09
N PHE A 247 12.28 -16.29 15.33
CA PHE A 247 10.91 -16.79 15.22
C PHE A 247 10.24 -16.41 13.89
N THR A 248 9.11 -17.06 13.61
CA THR A 248 8.13 -16.63 12.61
C THR A 248 6.70 -16.71 13.16
N GLY A 249 5.78 -15.94 12.58
CA GLY A 249 4.34 -16.01 12.82
C GLY A 249 3.56 -16.27 11.54
N THR A 250 2.41 -16.94 11.62
CA THR A 250 1.50 -17.11 10.48
C THR A 250 0.04 -17.21 10.92
N PRO A 251 -0.88 -16.41 10.34
CA PRO A 251 -0.63 -15.25 9.46
C PRO A 251 0.00 -14.07 10.23
N ILE A 252 0.65 -13.13 9.53
CA ILE A 252 1.19 -11.89 10.15
C ILE A 252 0.21 -10.70 10.06
N SER A 253 -0.91 -10.88 9.36
CA SER A 253 -1.98 -9.89 9.32
C SER A 253 -3.36 -10.55 9.17
N GLY A 254 -4.41 -9.85 9.59
CA GLY A 254 -5.79 -10.30 9.41
C GLY A 254 -6.80 -9.56 10.30
N THR A 255 -8.05 -10.01 10.25
CA THR A 255 -9.14 -9.37 10.99
C THR A 255 -9.26 -9.89 12.42
N VAL A 256 -9.74 -9.05 13.33
CA VAL A 256 -10.06 -9.46 14.71
C VAL A 256 -11.26 -10.43 14.74
N PRO A 257 -11.22 -11.53 15.52
CA PRO A 257 -10.06 -12.04 16.25
C PRO A 257 -9.06 -12.74 15.32
N LEU A 258 -7.79 -12.35 15.41
CA LEU A 258 -6.72 -12.95 14.60
C LEU A 258 -5.94 -13.97 15.43
N THR A 259 -6.05 -15.25 15.07
CA THR A 259 -5.19 -16.30 15.65
C THR A 259 -3.90 -16.43 14.85
N VAL A 260 -2.76 -16.15 15.47
CA VAL A 260 -1.42 -16.28 14.90
C VAL A 260 -0.72 -17.49 15.50
N GLN A 261 -0.21 -18.38 14.65
CA GLN A 261 0.66 -19.48 15.06
C GLN A 261 2.12 -19.01 15.00
N PHE A 262 2.78 -18.97 16.15
CA PHE A 262 4.22 -18.67 16.23
C PHE A 262 5.04 -19.96 16.19
N THR A 263 6.19 -19.90 15.53
CA THR A 263 7.17 -20.98 15.41
C THR A 263 8.54 -20.50 15.86
N ASP A 264 9.14 -21.21 16.80
CA ASP A 264 10.51 -20.99 17.27
C ASP A 264 11.53 -21.45 16.23
N LEU A 265 12.47 -20.57 15.89
CA LEU A 265 13.60 -20.81 14.98
C LEU A 265 14.96 -20.61 15.69
N SER A 266 14.95 -20.57 17.02
CA SER A 266 16.13 -20.30 17.83
C SER A 266 17.21 -21.37 17.72
N THR A 267 18.48 -20.96 17.83
CA THR A 267 19.67 -21.84 17.83
C THR A 267 20.36 -21.84 19.20
N GLY A 268 21.27 -22.79 19.45
CA GLY A 268 22.00 -22.88 20.72
C GLY A 268 21.32 -23.72 21.83
N ASN A 269 20.38 -24.59 21.48
CA ASN A 269 19.66 -25.49 22.40
C ASN A 269 18.98 -24.79 23.61
N PRO A 270 18.05 -23.86 23.38
CA PRO A 270 17.28 -23.23 24.46
C PRO A 270 16.50 -24.26 25.29
N THR A 271 16.37 -23.96 26.58
CA THR A 271 15.64 -24.75 27.58
C THR A 271 14.35 -24.09 28.06
N SER A 272 14.17 -22.79 27.80
CA SER A 272 12.95 -22.03 28.09
C SER A 272 12.73 -20.91 27.07
N TRP A 273 11.46 -20.54 26.90
CA TRP A 273 10.97 -19.48 26.02
C TRP A 273 10.08 -18.53 26.83
N GLU A 274 10.13 -17.25 26.49
CA GLU A 274 9.25 -16.20 27.00
C GLU A 274 8.87 -15.32 25.81
N TRP A 275 7.60 -15.37 25.44
CA TRP A 275 7.01 -14.56 24.38
C TRP A 275 6.30 -13.36 24.99
N ASP A 276 6.49 -12.19 24.40
CA ASP A 276 5.63 -11.02 24.56
C ASP A 276 5.02 -10.71 23.20
N PHE A 277 3.69 -10.74 23.12
CA PHE A 277 2.97 -10.54 21.86
C PHE A 277 2.70 -9.07 21.57
N GLY A 278 3.06 -8.14 22.46
CA GLY A 278 2.88 -6.70 22.26
C GLY A 278 1.48 -6.18 22.57
N ASP A 279 0.52 -7.06 22.90
CA ASP A 279 -0.84 -6.73 23.34
C ASP A 279 -1.03 -6.82 24.88
N GLY A 280 0.05 -7.13 25.60
CA GLY A 280 0.07 -7.31 27.05
C GLY A 280 -0.07 -8.76 27.52
N GLU A 281 -0.29 -9.71 26.61
CA GLU A 281 -0.28 -11.15 26.90
C GLU A 281 1.10 -11.77 26.60
N THR A 282 1.40 -12.89 27.26
CA THR A 282 2.69 -13.58 27.17
C THR A 282 2.53 -15.10 27.11
N SER A 283 3.55 -15.81 26.65
CA SER A 283 3.57 -17.29 26.66
C SER A 283 4.96 -17.86 27.00
N ILE A 284 4.97 -19.09 27.52
CA ILE A 284 6.19 -19.87 27.79
C ILE A 284 6.30 -21.13 26.92
N GLU A 285 5.34 -21.33 26.02
CA GLU A 285 5.38 -22.45 25.07
C GLU A 285 6.43 -22.19 24.00
N GLN A 286 7.06 -23.25 23.48
CA GLN A 286 8.03 -23.10 22.40
C GLN A 286 7.36 -22.60 21.10
N ASN A 287 6.15 -23.08 20.77
CA ASN A 287 5.43 -22.72 19.55
C ASN A 287 3.98 -22.33 19.88
N PRO A 288 3.73 -21.16 20.49
CA PRO A 288 2.40 -20.77 20.95
C PRO A 288 1.47 -20.41 19.79
N ALA A 289 0.18 -20.67 19.97
CA ALA A 289 -0.87 -20.03 19.19
C ALA A 289 -1.45 -18.88 20.05
N HIS A 290 -1.46 -17.66 19.51
CA HIS A 290 -1.96 -16.48 20.21
C HIS A 290 -3.12 -15.84 19.44
N GLU A 291 -4.11 -15.34 20.16
CA GLU A 291 -5.31 -14.71 19.58
C GLU A 291 -5.32 -13.22 19.93
N TYR A 292 -5.17 -12.37 18.93
CA TYR A 292 -5.29 -10.93 19.08
C TYR A 292 -6.76 -10.51 18.99
N LEU A 293 -7.25 -9.84 20.04
CA LEU A 293 -8.65 -9.44 20.21
C LEU A 293 -8.90 -7.94 19.97
N SER A 294 -7.87 -7.18 19.66
CA SER A 294 -7.95 -5.75 19.35
C SER A 294 -7.21 -5.46 18.05
N THR A 295 -7.66 -4.42 17.34
CA THR A 295 -6.96 -3.91 16.18
C THR A 295 -5.69 -3.16 16.59
N GLY A 296 -4.75 -3.03 15.64
CA GLY A 296 -3.47 -2.35 15.82
C GLY A 296 -2.28 -3.16 15.30
N SER A 297 -1.11 -2.53 15.37
CA SER A 297 0.18 -3.16 15.09
C SER A 297 0.84 -3.60 16.40
N PHE A 298 1.30 -4.86 16.46
CA PHE A 298 1.86 -5.47 17.66
C PHE A 298 3.31 -5.87 17.45
N THR A 299 4.19 -5.34 18.31
CA THR A 299 5.61 -5.73 18.37
C THR A 299 5.76 -7.02 19.14
N VAL A 300 6.28 -8.06 18.48
CA VAL A 300 6.47 -9.38 19.10
C VAL A 300 7.92 -9.53 19.52
N SER A 301 8.16 -10.08 20.72
CA SER A 301 9.49 -10.46 21.17
C SER A 301 9.53 -11.90 21.69
N LEU A 302 10.65 -12.56 21.44
CA LEU A 302 10.97 -13.87 21.96
C LEU A 302 12.29 -13.80 22.73
N THR A 303 12.24 -14.09 24.02
CA THR A 303 13.42 -14.33 24.86
C THR A 303 13.58 -15.82 25.11
N ILE A 304 14.78 -16.35 24.84
CA ILE A 304 15.14 -17.74 25.11
C ILE A 304 16.26 -17.82 26.15
N SER A 305 16.33 -18.93 26.89
CA SER A 305 17.42 -19.22 27.82
C SER A 305 17.85 -20.68 27.81
N ASP A 306 19.15 -20.95 27.96
CA ASP A 306 19.72 -22.29 28.23
C ASP A 306 19.88 -22.58 29.75
N GLY A 307 19.43 -21.66 30.61
CA GLY A 307 19.60 -21.70 32.07
C GLY A 307 20.83 -20.94 32.59
N THR A 308 21.70 -20.47 31.69
CA THR A 308 22.92 -19.72 31.97
C THR A 308 23.03 -18.44 31.14
N ASN A 309 22.68 -18.51 29.86
CA ASN A 309 22.67 -17.41 28.90
C ASN A 309 21.23 -17.09 28.48
N GLU A 310 21.04 -15.87 27.97
CA GLU A 310 19.77 -15.39 27.42
C GLU A 310 20.01 -14.73 26.07
N SER A 311 19.02 -14.81 25.19
CA SER A 311 19.01 -14.16 23.88
C SER A 311 17.60 -13.67 23.59
N THR A 312 17.47 -12.47 23.03
CA THR A 312 16.17 -11.86 22.72
C THR A 312 16.16 -11.39 21.28
N GLU A 313 15.11 -11.78 20.55
CA GLU A 313 14.77 -11.26 19.23
C GLU A 313 13.48 -10.44 19.37
N GLN A 314 13.45 -9.24 18.77
CA GLN A 314 12.29 -8.36 18.77
C GLN A 314 11.99 -7.92 17.35
N ALA A 315 10.74 -8.08 16.92
CA ALA A 315 10.26 -7.63 15.63
C ALA A 315 9.19 -6.56 15.85
N GLU A 316 9.51 -5.31 15.49
CA GLU A 316 8.60 -4.17 15.64
C GLU A 316 7.42 -4.28 14.66
N ASN A 317 6.22 -3.95 15.15
CA ASN A 317 4.97 -3.97 14.38
C ASN A 317 4.68 -5.30 13.66
N TYR A 318 5.24 -6.42 14.15
CA TYR A 318 5.27 -7.71 13.47
C TYR A 318 3.90 -8.33 13.12
N ILE A 319 2.85 -8.04 13.91
CA ILE A 319 1.49 -8.49 13.62
C ILE A 319 0.58 -7.30 13.40
N TYR A 320 -0.18 -7.30 12.31
CA TYR A 320 -1.17 -6.26 12.01
C TYR A 320 -2.60 -6.80 12.06
N VAL A 321 -3.39 -6.31 13.01
CA VAL A 321 -4.79 -6.72 13.18
C VAL A 321 -5.69 -5.56 12.83
N PHE A 322 -6.64 -5.78 11.93
CA PHE A 322 -7.62 -4.78 11.51
C PHE A 322 -9.05 -5.28 11.77
N ASN A 323 -10.03 -4.40 11.66
CA ASN A 323 -11.43 -4.82 11.71
C ASN A 323 -11.82 -5.41 10.35
N ASP A 324 -12.70 -6.41 10.36
CA ASP A 324 -13.44 -6.74 9.15
C ASP A 324 -14.45 -5.59 8.99
N ASP A 325 -14.06 -4.55 8.25
CA ASP A 325 -14.85 -3.33 8.07
C ASP A 325 -16.05 -3.63 7.17
N PHE A 326 -17.02 -4.36 7.70
CA PHE A 326 -18.38 -4.34 7.19
C PHE A 326 -18.94 -2.95 7.48
N LEU A 327 -18.59 -1.99 6.62
CA LEU A 327 -19.02 -0.61 6.76
C LEU A 327 -20.56 -0.57 6.69
N PRO A 328 -21.22 0.13 7.63
CA PRO A 328 -22.65 0.35 7.52
C PRO A 328 -22.93 1.33 6.38
N PRO A 329 -24.14 1.30 5.79
CA PRO A 329 -24.65 2.40 5.00
C PRO A 329 -24.62 3.72 5.79
N THR A 330 -24.59 4.84 5.08
CA THR A 330 -24.49 6.18 5.70
C THR A 330 -25.64 7.07 5.25
N ASP A 331 -25.85 8.19 5.94
CA ASP A 331 -26.89 9.19 5.60
C ASP A 331 -28.29 8.58 5.40
N LEU A 332 -28.73 7.74 6.34
CA LEU A 332 -30.10 7.23 6.36
C LEU A 332 -31.07 8.40 6.58
N GLN A 333 -31.92 8.62 5.59
CA GLN A 333 -32.96 9.64 5.58
C GLN A 333 -34.32 9.00 5.32
N ALA A 334 -35.38 9.71 5.71
CA ALA A 334 -36.75 9.28 5.49
C ALA A 334 -37.61 10.44 4.99
N GLN A 335 -38.43 10.15 3.98
CA GLN A 335 -39.52 11.00 3.53
C GLN A 335 -40.84 10.28 3.79
N ILE A 336 -41.78 10.96 4.44
CA ILE A 336 -43.12 10.44 4.70
C ILE A 336 -44.03 10.81 3.53
N ASN A 337 -44.80 9.86 3.04
CA ASN A 337 -45.88 10.08 2.09
C ASN A 337 -47.14 9.35 2.58
N ILE A 338 -48.07 10.08 3.20
CA ILE A 338 -49.29 9.51 3.79
C ILE A 338 -48.98 8.46 4.87
N ASP A 339 -49.08 7.17 4.52
CA ASP A 339 -48.86 5.97 5.32
C ASP A 339 -47.63 5.17 4.83
N ASP A 340 -46.88 5.74 3.88
CA ASP A 340 -45.64 5.19 3.37
C ASP A 340 -44.43 5.96 3.94
N VAL A 341 -43.36 5.24 4.28
CA VAL A 341 -42.06 5.81 4.64
C VAL A 341 -41.04 5.42 3.57
N TYR A 342 -40.59 6.42 2.81
CA TYR A 342 -39.54 6.29 1.81
C TYR A 342 -38.19 6.54 2.48
N LEU A 343 -37.44 5.47 2.71
CA LEU A 343 -36.06 5.52 3.18
C LEU A 343 -35.11 5.70 2.01
N THR A 344 -34.07 6.50 2.20
CA THR A 344 -32.90 6.59 1.32
C THR A 344 -31.63 6.56 2.14
N TRP A 345 -30.56 6.00 1.62
CA TRP A 345 -29.24 6.03 2.25
C TRP A 345 -28.16 6.06 1.19
N LEU A 346 -26.94 6.33 1.63
CA LEU A 346 -25.73 6.18 0.85
C LEU A 346 -25.12 4.81 1.09
N ALA A 347 -24.56 4.21 0.05
CA ALA A 347 -23.80 2.97 0.16
C ALA A 347 -22.69 3.12 1.24
N PRO A 348 -22.25 2.01 1.85
CA PRO A 348 -21.09 2.01 2.72
C PRO A 348 -19.90 2.72 2.08
N GLY A 349 -19.30 3.69 2.79
CA GLY A 349 -18.24 4.57 2.25
C GLY A 349 -18.70 5.98 1.84
N GLY A 350 -20.02 6.23 1.74
CA GLY A 350 -20.59 7.52 1.34
C GLY A 350 -20.77 7.60 -0.18
N GLY A 351 -21.97 7.98 -0.63
CA GLY A 351 -22.38 7.82 -2.03
C GLY A 351 -21.77 8.87 -2.96
N GLY A 352 -20.68 8.48 -3.60
CA GLY A 352 -20.44 8.70 -5.02
C GLY A 352 -20.45 7.35 -5.73
N ASP A 353 -20.37 7.33 -7.06
CA ASP A 353 -20.16 6.10 -7.84
C ASP A 353 -18.75 5.52 -7.61
N ASP A 354 -18.36 5.31 -6.35
CA ASP A 354 -16.97 5.11 -5.95
C ASP A 354 -16.67 3.64 -5.65
N GLU A 355 -16.78 2.78 -6.68
CA GLU A 355 -15.99 1.53 -6.77
C GLU A 355 -14.51 1.87 -7.08
N PHE A 356 -13.94 2.86 -6.41
CA PHE A 356 -12.56 3.25 -6.64
C PHE A 356 -11.73 2.88 -5.42
N GLU A 357 -11.15 1.68 -5.50
CA GLU A 357 -10.03 1.33 -4.66
C GLU A 357 -8.80 2.10 -5.13
N GLU A 358 -8.19 2.87 -4.22
CA GLU A 358 -6.90 3.47 -4.48
C GLU A 358 -5.77 2.50 -4.13
N ASN A 359 -5.57 1.55 -5.01
CA ASN A 359 -4.48 0.58 -5.00
C ASN A 359 -3.63 0.68 -6.27
N PHE A 360 -3.76 1.77 -7.03
CA PHE A 360 -3.11 1.98 -8.33
C PHE A 360 -3.44 0.93 -9.42
N GLU A 361 -4.42 0.05 -9.18
CA GLU A 361 -4.71 -1.14 -10.00
C GLU A 361 -5.48 -0.85 -11.29
N GLN A 362 -6.15 0.30 -11.38
CA GLN A 362 -7.06 0.58 -12.48
C GLN A 362 -6.35 0.88 -13.82
N GLY A 363 -5.01 0.97 -13.81
CA GLY A 363 -4.21 1.23 -15.01
C GLY A 363 -4.46 2.59 -15.65
N ILE A 364 -5.19 3.48 -14.97
CA ILE A 364 -5.44 4.87 -15.37
C ILE A 364 -4.36 5.73 -14.72
N THR A 365 -3.52 6.33 -15.57
CA THR A 365 -2.51 7.30 -15.15
C THR A 365 -3.11 8.71 -15.25
N PRO A 366 -2.98 9.56 -14.21
CA PRO A 366 -3.40 10.95 -14.28
C PRO A 366 -2.73 11.68 -15.45
N GLU A 367 -3.37 12.72 -15.98
CA GLU A 367 -2.83 13.45 -17.14
C GLU A 367 -1.43 14.06 -16.83
N GLY A 368 -0.39 13.46 -17.41
CA GLY A 368 1.02 13.85 -17.23
C GLY A 368 1.92 12.81 -16.55
N TRP A 369 1.36 11.71 -16.05
CA TRP A 369 2.09 10.52 -15.63
C TRP A 369 2.55 9.69 -16.84
N THR A 370 3.63 8.92 -16.69
CA THR A 370 4.15 8.06 -17.77
C THR A 370 4.14 6.60 -17.34
N ILE A 371 3.59 5.71 -18.18
CA ILE A 371 3.68 4.27 -17.99
C ILE A 371 5.05 3.82 -18.52
N ALA A 372 5.91 3.29 -17.68
CA ALA A 372 7.13 2.62 -18.15
C ALA A 372 6.95 1.10 -18.04
N GLY A 373 6.97 0.42 -19.18
CA GLY A 373 7.40 -0.98 -19.24
C GLY A 373 8.92 -1.03 -19.44
N GLU A 374 9.56 -2.09 -18.92
CA GLU A 374 10.99 -2.43 -19.02
C GLU A 374 11.92 -1.28 -19.48
N ASN A 375 12.52 -0.58 -18.51
CA ASN A 375 13.48 0.47 -18.81
C ASN A 375 14.81 -0.15 -19.27
N THR A 376 15.12 -0.03 -20.56
CA THR A 376 16.46 -0.31 -21.12
C THR A 376 17.25 0.98 -21.39
N ASP A 377 16.70 2.15 -21.04
CA ASP A 377 17.31 3.45 -21.31
C ASP A 377 18.17 3.93 -20.14
N THR A 378 19.47 4.00 -20.40
CA THR A 378 20.54 4.41 -19.47
C THR A 378 20.74 5.92 -19.42
N SER A 379 19.85 6.71 -20.01
CA SER A 379 20.06 8.14 -20.25
C SER A 379 19.46 9.11 -19.22
N GLY A 380 18.74 8.62 -18.20
CA GLY A 380 18.45 9.41 -16.99
C GLY A 380 17.54 10.63 -17.16
N SER A 381 16.68 10.64 -18.18
CA SER A 381 15.62 11.65 -18.34
C SER A 381 14.28 10.95 -18.27
N ILE A 382 13.74 10.85 -17.06
CA ILE A 382 12.52 10.10 -16.80
C ILE A 382 11.62 10.92 -15.84
N PRO A 383 10.27 10.83 -15.96
CA PRO A 383 9.35 11.69 -15.22
C PRO A 383 9.20 11.25 -13.75
N GLY A 384 8.59 12.10 -12.92
CA GLY A 384 8.59 11.94 -11.45
C GLY A 384 7.59 10.95 -10.83
N PHE A 385 6.55 10.47 -11.55
CA PHE A 385 5.50 9.58 -10.99
C PHE A 385 4.98 8.53 -11.99
N TRP A 386 4.88 7.27 -11.54
CA TRP A 386 4.69 6.06 -12.35
C TRP A 386 3.75 5.07 -11.65
N THR A 387 2.96 4.32 -12.42
CA THR A 387 2.31 3.08 -11.96
C THR A 387 3.09 1.88 -12.48
N VAL A 388 3.60 1.01 -11.60
CA VAL A 388 4.53 -0.07 -11.97
C VAL A 388 3.97 -1.43 -11.53
N ASN A 389 3.96 -2.39 -12.46
CA ASN A 389 3.48 -3.77 -12.23
C ASN A 389 4.60 -4.72 -11.78
N ASP A 390 5.83 -4.42 -12.17
CA ASP A 390 7.01 -5.23 -11.90
C ASP A 390 8.25 -4.31 -12.05
N PHE A 391 8.94 -4.01 -10.95
CA PHE A 391 10.19 -3.24 -10.98
C PHE A 391 11.38 -4.15 -10.72
N THR A 392 12.06 -4.54 -11.80
CA THR A 392 13.39 -5.15 -11.72
C THR A 392 14.45 -4.06 -11.66
N SER A 393 15.04 -3.84 -10.49
CA SER A 393 16.36 -3.22 -10.40
C SER A 393 17.43 -4.25 -10.79
N SER A 394 18.68 -3.83 -10.98
CA SER A 394 19.79 -4.76 -11.28
C SER A 394 20.07 -5.78 -10.17
N GLU A 395 19.45 -5.63 -8.99
CA GLU A 395 19.77 -6.44 -7.80
C GLU A 395 18.53 -7.12 -7.17
N GLU A 396 17.30 -6.60 -7.31
CA GLU A 396 16.09 -7.23 -6.74
C GLU A 396 14.78 -6.93 -7.51
N ASN A 397 13.81 -7.84 -7.40
CA ASN A 397 12.46 -7.67 -7.92
C ASN A 397 11.53 -7.11 -6.85
N ILE A 398 10.95 -5.94 -7.10
CA ILE A 398 10.00 -5.32 -6.18
C ILE A 398 8.60 -5.49 -6.74
N GLU A 399 7.84 -6.39 -6.14
CA GLU A 399 6.45 -6.69 -6.50
C GLU A 399 5.50 -5.72 -5.77
N PRO A 400 4.47 -5.17 -6.44
CA PRO A 400 3.37 -4.47 -5.77
C PRO A 400 2.59 -5.41 -4.83
N ILE A 401 1.82 -4.85 -3.90
CA ILE A 401 0.96 -5.66 -3.01
C ILE A 401 -0.08 -6.42 -3.84
N ASP A 402 -0.63 -5.73 -4.84
CA ASP A 402 -1.58 -6.29 -5.80
C ASP A 402 -0.92 -6.41 -7.19
N SER A 403 -1.32 -5.60 -8.19
CA SER A 403 -0.74 -5.61 -9.55
C SER A 403 -0.07 -4.31 -9.95
N TYR A 404 -0.18 -3.21 -9.20
CA TYR A 404 0.41 -1.92 -9.50
C TYR A 404 0.66 -1.12 -8.22
N HIS A 405 1.75 -0.36 -8.15
CA HIS A 405 1.99 0.64 -7.10
C HIS A 405 2.46 1.98 -7.68
N CYS A 406 2.45 3.06 -6.89
CA CYS A 406 3.05 4.33 -7.28
C CYS A 406 4.55 4.33 -6.95
N GLY A 407 5.41 4.71 -7.90
CA GLY A 407 6.85 4.86 -7.69
C GLY A 407 7.36 6.28 -7.97
N LEU A 408 8.24 6.77 -7.09
CA LEU A 408 9.00 8.02 -7.23
C LEU A 408 10.48 7.69 -7.43
N PHE A 409 11.07 8.13 -8.54
CA PHE A 409 12.43 7.74 -8.94
C PHE A 409 13.33 8.91 -9.33
N TRP A 410 14.64 8.62 -9.30
CA TRP A 410 15.76 9.48 -9.65
C TRP A 410 15.58 10.24 -10.99
N SER A 411 15.82 11.55 -10.94
CA SER A 411 15.95 12.40 -12.13
C SER A 411 16.76 13.66 -11.81
N TYR A 412 17.64 14.08 -12.74
CA TYR A 412 18.43 15.31 -12.61
C TYR A 412 17.58 16.59 -12.70
N ASP A 413 16.43 16.51 -13.37
CA ASP A 413 15.57 17.66 -13.65
C ASP A 413 14.38 17.75 -12.70
N HIS A 414 14.11 16.69 -11.92
CA HIS A 414 12.98 16.58 -11.01
C HIS A 414 13.54 16.54 -9.59
N GLN A 415 13.29 17.62 -8.87
CA GLN A 415 13.77 17.88 -7.53
C GLN A 415 12.54 18.35 -6.76
N ASP A 416 12.29 17.75 -5.60
CA ASP A 416 11.13 18.03 -4.76
C ASP A 416 9.81 17.61 -5.43
N GLU A 417 9.60 16.30 -5.50
CA GLU A 417 8.45 15.64 -6.10
C GLU A 417 7.30 15.59 -5.09
N TRP A 418 6.11 16.00 -5.52
CA TRP A 418 4.90 15.95 -4.71
C TRP A 418 3.85 15.11 -5.42
N LEU A 419 3.24 14.19 -4.67
CA LEU A 419 2.00 13.53 -4.99
C LEU A 419 0.98 13.97 -3.94
N ILE A 420 -0.10 14.61 -4.36
CA ILE A 420 -1.04 15.32 -3.48
C ILE A 420 -2.43 14.75 -3.70
N THR A 421 -3.08 14.30 -2.63
CA THR A 421 -4.48 13.86 -2.66
C THR A 421 -5.40 15.00 -3.13
N PRO A 422 -6.61 14.70 -3.64
CA PRO A 422 -7.66 15.72 -3.68
C PRO A 422 -7.95 16.27 -2.27
N GLU A 423 -8.63 17.41 -2.23
CA GLU A 423 -9.11 17.96 -0.95
C GLU A 423 -10.23 17.07 -0.41
N PHE A 424 -10.16 16.72 0.87
CA PHE A 424 -11.20 15.94 1.55
C PHE A 424 -11.47 16.48 2.96
N GLU A 425 -12.69 16.24 3.45
CA GLU A 425 -13.10 16.60 4.80
C GLU A 425 -12.55 15.59 5.81
N CYS A 426 -11.66 16.04 6.69
CA CYS A 426 -11.11 15.22 7.77
C CYS A 426 -12.14 15.10 8.89
N SER A 427 -12.79 13.95 8.99
CA SER A 427 -13.73 13.67 10.07
C SER A 427 -13.02 13.40 11.40
N SER A 428 -13.71 13.60 12.53
CA SER A 428 -13.14 13.29 13.85
C SER A 428 -12.61 11.85 13.94
N GLY A 429 -11.41 11.68 14.50
CA GLY A 429 -10.78 10.37 14.68
C GLY A 429 -10.28 9.69 13.39
N MET A 430 -10.12 10.45 12.30
CA MET A 430 -9.62 9.93 11.03
C MET A 430 -8.10 9.70 11.07
N ASN A 431 -7.68 8.55 10.55
CA ASN A 431 -6.31 8.19 10.27
C ASN A 431 -6.05 8.23 8.77
N PHE A 432 -4.81 8.49 8.38
CA PHE A 432 -4.31 8.34 7.02
C PHE A 432 -3.41 7.12 6.97
N GLU A 433 -3.80 6.10 6.21
CA GLU A 433 -3.09 4.84 6.10
C GLU A 433 -2.57 4.63 4.69
N PHE A 434 -1.33 4.18 4.56
CA PHE A 434 -0.73 3.88 3.26
C PHE A 434 0.34 2.80 3.40
N TRP A 435 0.51 2.00 2.37
CA TRP A 435 1.61 1.05 2.26
C TRP A 435 2.76 1.70 1.54
N SER A 436 3.99 1.36 1.92
CA SER A 436 5.16 1.93 1.26
C SER A 436 6.35 0.99 1.25
N ILE A 437 7.12 1.05 0.16
CA ILE A 437 8.51 0.58 0.13
C ILE A 437 9.41 1.81 0.13
N VAL A 438 10.14 1.98 1.22
CA VAL A 438 11.07 3.09 1.43
C VAL A 438 12.34 2.59 2.12
N PHE A 439 13.46 3.23 1.81
CA PHE A 439 14.70 3.02 2.56
C PHE A 439 14.66 3.87 3.85
N GLU A 440 14.41 3.22 4.98
CA GLU A 440 14.29 3.87 6.27
C GLU A 440 15.66 4.33 6.79
N GLY A 441 15.75 5.55 7.31
CA GLY A 441 17.01 6.11 7.80
C GLY A 441 17.98 6.57 6.69
N SER A 442 17.43 6.97 5.53
CA SER A 442 18.13 7.55 4.38
C SER A 442 19.38 8.37 4.73
N ILE A 443 20.55 7.93 4.24
CA ILE A 443 21.86 8.51 4.59
C ILE A 443 22.41 9.53 3.58
N ASN A 444 21.74 9.68 2.42
CA ASN A 444 22.20 10.55 1.33
C ASN A 444 21.60 11.96 1.37
N SER A 445 21.03 12.37 2.51
CA SER A 445 20.34 13.66 2.72
C SER A 445 19.02 13.82 1.96
N ASP A 446 18.54 12.78 1.29
CA ASP A 446 17.18 12.72 0.74
C ASP A 446 16.17 12.46 1.86
N HIS A 447 15.01 13.08 1.74
CA HIS A 447 13.91 12.92 2.68
C HIS A 447 12.62 12.51 1.96
N TYR A 448 11.86 11.64 2.61
CA TYR A 448 10.57 11.14 2.11
C TYR A 448 9.51 11.44 3.16
N TYR A 449 8.71 12.49 2.90
CA TYR A 449 7.75 13.01 3.85
C TYR A 449 6.32 12.65 3.48
N VAL A 450 5.48 12.41 4.48
CA VAL A 450 4.04 12.67 4.35
C VAL A 450 3.73 14.01 5.01
N LYS A 451 3.03 14.87 4.28
CA LYS A 451 2.69 16.23 4.67
C LYS A 451 1.20 16.48 4.57
N VAL A 452 0.70 17.46 5.32
CA VAL A 452 -0.70 17.89 5.27
C VAL A 452 -0.82 19.40 5.09
N SER A 453 -1.90 19.82 4.44
CA SER A 453 -2.25 21.23 4.24
C SER A 453 -3.73 21.46 4.52
N ASP A 454 -4.03 22.48 5.32
CA ASP A 454 -5.39 22.96 5.65
C ASP A 454 -5.77 24.26 4.90
N ASP A 455 -4.87 24.74 4.03
CA ASP A 455 -4.99 26.00 3.29
C ASP A 455 -4.89 25.82 1.76
N ASN A 456 -5.36 24.65 1.30
CA ASN A 456 -5.40 24.23 -0.10
C ASN A 456 -4.00 24.20 -0.77
N GLY A 457 -3.01 23.72 -0.04
CA GLY A 457 -1.64 23.47 -0.51
C GLY A 457 -0.73 24.70 -0.49
N SER A 458 -1.11 25.76 0.23
CA SER A 458 -0.28 26.98 0.35
C SER A 458 0.82 26.81 1.40
N THR A 459 0.53 26.11 2.48
CA THR A 459 1.47 25.68 3.53
C THR A 459 1.33 24.19 3.80
N TRP A 460 2.42 23.57 4.29
CA TRP A 460 2.52 22.11 4.46
C TRP A 460 3.23 21.78 5.77
N ASP A 461 2.55 21.07 6.66
CA ASP A 461 3.10 20.51 7.89
C ASP A 461 3.56 19.07 7.67
N ILE A 462 4.66 18.67 8.32
CA ILE A 462 5.16 17.29 8.24
C ILE A 462 4.40 16.42 9.23
N LEU A 463 3.80 15.34 8.73
CA LEU A 463 3.14 14.32 9.54
C LEU A 463 4.03 13.09 9.77
N TRP A 464 4.89 12.77 8.81
CA TRP A 464 5.78 11.61 8.86
C TRP A 464 7.03 11.87 8.01
N ASP A 465 8.18 11.37 8.46
CA ASP A 465 9.48 11.43 7.76
C ASP A 465 10.16 10.05 7.83
N ALA A 466 10.34 9.40 6.68
CA ALA A 466 11.01 8.11 6.59
C ALA A 466 12.48 8.17 7.05
N SER A 467 13.12 9.34 6.95
CA SER A 467 14.53 9.51 7.31
C SER A 467 14.78 9.51 8.81
N ASP A 468 13.73 9.71 9.62
CA ASP A 468 13.80 9.63 11.08
C ASP A 468 13.67 8.19 11.62
N LEU A 469 13.38 7.21 10.74
CA LEU A 469 13.25 5.80 11.10
C LEU A 469 14.63 5.13 11.23
N SER A 470 14.75 4.14 12.12
CA SER A 470 16.04 3.65 12.62
C SER A 470 16.56 2.33 12.02
N SER A 471 15.87 1.72 11.07
CA SER A 471 16.26 0.39 10.57
C SER A 471 17.49 0.43 9.65
N GLY A 472 17.67 1.48 8.84
CA GLY A 472 18.79 1.60 7.91
C GLY A 472 18.73 0.59 6.75
N ASP A 473 17.53 0.10 6.44
CA ASP A 473 17.25 -0.91 5.42
C ASP A 473 15.89 -0.64 4.75
N TRP A 474 15.56 -1.41 3.71
CA TRP A 474 14.25 -1.39 3.05
C TRP A 474 13.19 -2.10 3.89
N ASN A 475 11.98 -1.54 3.93
CA ASN A 475 10.85 -2.10 4.67
C ASN A 475 9.94 -3.05 3.86
N TYR A 476 10.11 -3.20 2.54
CA TYR A 476 9.40 -4.13 1.63
C TYR A 476 7.90 -4.39 1.92
N TYR A 477 7.08 -3.35 2.08
CA TYR A 477 5.65 -3.51 2.41
C TYR A 477 5.39 -4.40 3.63
N SER A 478 6.27 -4.37 4.64
CA SER A 478 6.10 -5.21 5.83
C SER A 478 4.75 -4.92 6.50
N PHE A 479 4.38 -3.63 6.63
CA PHE A 479 3.14 -3.13 7.25
C PHE A 479 2.72 -1.77 6.66
N PRO A 480 1.44 -1.38 6.76
CA PRO A 480 1.03 -0.03 6.42
C PRO A 480 1.50 0.98 7.48
N TYR A 481 1.78 2.20 7.06
CA TYR A 481 1.96 3.33 7.96
C TYR A 481 0.62 3.99 8.22
N THR A 482 0.28 4.15 9.50
CA THR A 482 -0.94 4.83 9.95
C THR A 482 -0.57 6.16 10.62
N ILE A 483 -1.15 7.26 10.15
CA ILE A 483 -0.92 8.61 10.65
C ILE A 483 -2.22 9.15 11.25
N ASP A 484 -2.20 9.57 12.51
CA ASP A 484 -3.36 10.21 13.15
C ASP A 484 -3.59 11.63 12.59
N LEU A 485 -4.78 11.86 12.02
CA LEU A 485 -5.19 13.17 11.52
C LEU A 485 -6.12 13.92 12.49
N SER A 486 -6.32 13.44 13.72
CA SER A 486 -7.27 14.00 14.70
C SER A 486 -7.10 15.50 14.97
N SER A 487 -5.88 16.04 14.82
CA SER A 487 -5.60 17.48 14.97
C SER A 487 -6.23 18.35 13.87
N TYR A 488 -6.66 17.74 12.78
CA TYR A 488 -7.30 18.37 11.62
C TYR A 488 -8.80 18.06 11.52
N ALA A 489 -9.40 17.48 12.58
CA ALA A 489 -10.82 17.18 12.62
C ALA A 489 -11.71 18.38 12.24
N ASP A 490 -12.73 18.10 11.44
CA ASP A 490 -13.71 19.03 10.90
C ASP A 490 -13.12 20.11 9.96
N GLN A 491 -11.97 19.83 9.35
CA GLN A 491 -11.31 20.70 8.36
C GLN A 491 -11.20 20.01 7.01
N ASN A 492 -11.23 20.81 5.94
CA ASN A 492 -10.87 20.32 4.60
C ASN A 492 -9.34 20.36 4.47
N ILE A 493 -8.75 19.20 4.17
CA ILE A 493 -7.30 19.05 4.09
C ILE A 493 -6.87 18.36 2.81
N LYS A 494 -5.59 18.48 2.51
CA LYS A 494 -4.86 17.68 1.52
C LYS A 494 -3.71 16.98 2.20
N VAL A 495 -3.46 15.74 1.84
CA VAL A 495 -2.26 15.00 2.26
C VAL A 495 -1.36 14.82 1.04
N ALA A 496 -0.04 14.85 1.26
CA ALA A 496 0.92 14.72 0.18
C ALA A 496 2.12 13.87 0.56
N PHE A 497 2.53 13.02 -0.38
CA PHE A 497 3.81 12.34 -0.39
C PHE A 497 4.82 13.26 -1.06
N ASN A 498 5.87 13.64 -0.34
CA ASN A 498 6.88 14.56 -0.82
C ASN A 498 8.29 13.98 -0.67
N ALA A 499 8.89 13.61 -1.79
CA ALA A 499 10.31 13.26 -1.86
C ALA A 499 11.13 14.53 -2.10
N VAL A 500 12.14 14.76 -1.28
CA VAL A 500 12.98 15.95 -1.27
C VAL A 500 14.42 15.53 -1.48
N ASP A 501 15.07 16.08 -2.50
CA ASP A 501 16.50 15.88 -2.75
C ASP A 501 17.32 16.69 -1.74
N GLY A 502 18.38 16.08 -1.25
CA GLY A 502 19.37 16.73 -0.40
C GLY A 502 20.07 17.95 -1.04
N PRO A 503 20.98 18.60 -0.29
CA PRO A 503 21.66 19.82 -0.74
C PRO A 503 22.61 19.61 -1.93
N THR A 504 22.85 18.37 -2.35
CA THR A 504 23.71 17.98 -3.47
C THR A 504 23.00 18.12 -4.82
N ASN A 505 21.65 18.06 -4.85
CA ASN A 505 20.83 18.25 -6.05
C ASN A 505 21.25 17.30 -7.19
N ASP A 506 21.57 16.06 -6.84
CA ASP A 506 22.06 15.00 -7.74
C ASP A 506 20.97 13.97 -8.10
N GLY A 507 19.74 14.21 -7.66
CA GLY A 507 18.56 13.37 -7.83
C GLY A 507 18.30 12.52 -6.59
N ILE A 508 17.04 12.12 -6.41
CA ILE A 508 16.63 11.19 -5.35
C ILE A 508 17.41 9.87 -5.49
N TRP A 509 18.15 9.45 -4.47
CA TRP A 509 19.01 8.27 -4.47
C TRP A 509 18.26 6.95 -4.30
N TYR A 510 17.16 6.94 -3.56
CA TYR A 510 16.36 5.74 -3.32
C TYR A 510 14.99 5.89 -3.97
N ILE A 511 14.53 4.81 -4.61
CA ILE A 511 13.15 4.77 -5.11
C ILE A 511 12.20 4.76 -3.91
N TRP A 512 11.09 5.49 -3.99
CA TRP A 512 10.05 5.43 -2.98
C TRP A 512 8.77 4.93 -3.61
N PHE A 513 8.24 3.82 -3.12
CA PHE A 513 6.96 3.30 -3.55
C PHE A 513 5.88 3.54 -2.51
N VAL A 514 4.68 3.82 -2.99
CA VAL A 514 3.48 4.00 -2.18
C VAL A 514 2.34 3.21 -2.82
N ASP A 515 1.54 2.57 -1.99
CA ASP A 515 0.42 1.72 -2.41
C ASP A 515 -0.73 1.82 -1.39
N ASN A 516 -1.94 1.40 -1.78
CA ASN A 516 -3.09 1.20 -0.89
C ASN A 516 -3.34 2.37 0.09
N ILE A 517 -3.59 3.57 -0.44
CA ILE A 517 -3.78 4.78 0.36
C ILE A 517 -5.26 4.93 0.76
N THR A 518 -5.50 5.19 2.05
CA THR A 518 -6.85 5.42 2.58
C THR A 518 -6.84 6.50 3.67
N ALA A 519 -7.96 7.20 3.84
CA ALA A 519 -8.22 8.01 5.03
C ALA A 519 -9.49 7.50 5.73
N SER A 520 -9.36 6.92 6.91
CA SER A 520 -10.44 6.15 7.55
C SER A 520 -10.66 6.50 9.01
N ASN A 521 -11.91 6.39 9.46
CA ASN A 521 -12.29 6.28 10.87
C ASN A 521 -13.39 5.22 11.02
N GLU A 522 -13.91 5.05 12.24
CA GLU A 522 -14.98 4.07 12.54
C GLU A 522 -16.28 4.28 11.73
N SER A 523 -16.46 5.45 11.11
CA SER A 523 -17.71 5.85 10.44
C SER A 523 -17.57 6.03 8.93
N ARG A 524 -16.34 6.13 8.40
CA ARG A 524 -16.06 6.52 7.01
C ARG A 524 -14.67 6.05 6.59
N ILE A 525 -14.59 5.46 5.40
CA ILE A 525 -13.33 5.23 4.69
C ILE A 525 -13.36 6.06 3.41
N LEU A 526 -12.32 6.85 3.20
CA LEU A 526 -12.06 7.58 1.98
C LEU A 526 -10.96 6.86 1.23
N LYS A 527 -11.26 6.47 -0.01
CA LYS A 527 -10.30 6.05 -1.01
C LYS A 527 -10.26 7.13 -2.09
N PHE A 528 -9.13 7.32 -2.75
CA PHE A 528 -8.97 8.40 -3.72
C PHE A 528 -8.84 7.85 -5.15
N ASN A 529 -9.37 8.54 -6.15
CA ASN A 529 -9.08 8.13 -7.52
C ASN A 529 -7.64 8.48 -7.87
N PRO A 530 -6.87 7.58 -8.51
CA PRO A 530 -5.55 7.92 -9.00
C PRO A 530 -5.58 9.22 -9.84
N GLU A 531 -6.58 9.39 -10.71
CA GLU A 531 -6.75 10.57 -11.57
C GLU A 531 -7.01 11.90 -10.85
N ASP A 532 -7.45 11.85 -9.58
CA ASP A 532 -7.72 13.04 -8.77
C ASP A 532 -6.45 13.54 -8.04
N PHE A 533 -5.36 12.77 -8.05
CA PHE A 533 -4.09 13.22 -7.50
C PHE A 533 -3.46 14.32 -8.34
N THR A 534 -2.99 15.35 -7.65
CA THR A 534 -2.19 16.40 -8.25
C THR A 534 -0.71 16.13 -7.99
N TYR A 535 0.13 16.24 -9.01
CA TYR A 535 1.58 16.18 -8.82
C TYR A 535 2.22 17.55 -9.04
N LYS A 536 3.35 17.79 -8.37
CA LYS A 536 4.15 19.01 -8.54
C LYS A 536 5.62 18.64 -8.53
N SER A 537 6.39 19.23 -9.45
CA SER A 537 7.85 19.19 -9.43
C SER A 537 8.37 20.63 -9.56
N ILE A 538 9.40 20.97 -8.80
CA ILE A 538 9.87 22.36 -8.65
C ILE A 538 10.71 22.85 -9.85
N ARG A 539 11.10 21.97 -10.79
CA ARG A 539 11.91 22.35 -11.98
C ARG A 539 11.43 21.80 -13.35
N ASN A 540 10.20 22.08 -13.80
CA ASN A 540 10.01 22.51 -15.21
C ASN A 540 8.62 23.01 -15.57
N THR A 541 8.62 24.10 -16.34
CA THR A 541 7.49 24.75 -17.02
C THR A 541 7.31 24.27 -18.46
N ASN A 542 7.53 22.98 -18.78
CA ASN A 542 7.42 22.49 -20.18
C ASN A 542 6.62 21.19 -20.28
N ASN A 543 5.49 21.29 -20.97
CA ASN A 543 4.63 20.20 -21.42
C ASN A 543 5.43 19.08 -22.10
N PHE A 544 5.36 17.85 -21.58
CA PHE A 544 5.67 16.66 -22.36
C PHE A 544 4.43 16.24 -23.16
N SER A 545 4.58 16.13 -24.47
CA SER A 545 3.53 15.71 -25.38
C SER A 545 3.33 14.19 -25.33
N LYS A 546 2.07 13.76 -25.09
CA LYS A 546 1.54 12.41 -25.32
C LYS A 546 2.10 11.83 -26.63
N ASN A 547 2.88 10.75 -26.56
CA ASN A 547 3.04 9.85 -27.70
C ASN A 547 2.03 8.70 -27.55
N SER A 548 0.94 8.85 -28.30
CA SER A 548 -0.05 7.81 -28.55
C SER A 548 0.52 6.71 -29.44
N ASN A 549 0.24 5.45 -29.06
CA ASN A 549 0.45 4.19 -29.78
C ASN A 549 1.83 3.53 -29.60
N GLU A 550 1.90 2.42 -28.84
CA GLU A 550 2.06 1.06 -29.41
C GLU A 550 2.25 -0.03 -28.32
N TYR A 551 1.42 -1.08 -28.39
CA TYR A 551 1.48 -2.43 -27.78
C TYR A 551 1.45 -2.63 -26.24
N PHE A 552 0.22 -2.75 -25.73
CA PHE A 552 -0.12 -3.42 -24.46
C PHE A 552 0.00 -4.95 -24.58
N ARG A 553 0.72 -5.58 -23.65
CA ARG A 553 0.56 -7.01 -23.32
C ARG A 553 0.48 -7.18 -21.81
N ILE A 554 -0.75 -7.32 -21.32
CA ILE A 554 -1.07 -7.77 -19.97
C ILE A 554 -0.72 -9.26 -19.89
N LYS A 555 0.15 -9.63 -18.96
CA LYS A 555 0.39 -11.03 -18.59
C LYS A 555 -0.21 -11.24 -17.20
N THR A 556 -1.47 -11.63 -17.16
CA THR A 556 -2.20 -11.97 -15.93
C THR A 556 -1.52 -13.15 -15.25
N LEU A 557 -0.96 -12.95 -14.06
CA LEU A 557 -0.73 -14.02 -13.08
C LEU A 557 -1.07 -13.52 -11.67
N LYS A 558 -2.29 -13.89 -11.26
CA LYS A 558 -2.89 -14.03 -9.91
C LYS A 558 -2.79 -12.88 -8.91
N PRO A 559 -3.96 -12.58 -8.30
CA PRO A 559 -4.06 -12.64 -6.85
C PRO A 559 -5.10 -13.68 -6.44
N ASP A 560 -4.70 -14.62 -5.58
CA ASP A 560 -5.59 -15.13 -4.55
C ASP A 560 -5.03 -14.58 -3.23
N THR A 561 -5.93 -14.03 -2.41
CA THR A 561 -5.87 -13.72 -0.97
C THR A 561 -5.50 -12.30 -0.51
N PHE A 562 -6.34 -11.32 -0.85
CA PHE A 562 -7.09 -10.57 0.17
C PHE A 562 -8.57 -10.69 -0.19
N SER A 563 -9.38 -11.29 0.68
CA SER A 563 -10.83 -11.41 0.41
C SER A 563 -11.52 -10.10 0.79
N TYR A 564 -11.56 -9.14 -0.12
CA TYR A 564 -12.63 -8.15 -0.07
C TYR A 564 -13.95 -8.89 -0.30
N ARG A 565 -14.88 -8.68 0.62
CA ARG A 565 -16.18 -9.36 0.63
C ARG A 565 -17.11 -8.65 -0.36
N ASP A 566 -17.70 -9.38 -1.29
CA ASP A 566 -18.65 -8.81 -2.26
C ASP A 566 -19.85 -8.22 -1.51
N LEU A 567 -20.17 -6.93 -1.71
CA LEU A 567 -21.43 -6.36 -1.23
C LEU A 567 -22.58 -7.04 -2.00
N LEU A 568 -23.50 -7.65 -1.26
CA LEU A 568 -24.61 -8.43 -1.81
C LEU A 568 -25.96 -7.70 -1.70
N GLY A 569 -26.10 -6.73 -0.80
CA GLY A 569 -27.32 -5.96 -0.64
C GLY A 569 -27.44 -5.24 0.70
N TYR A 570 -28.66 -4.86 1.07
CA TYR A 570 -28.96 -4.12 2.30
C TYR A 570 -30.10 -4.79 3.08
N ASN A 571 -29.95 -4.92 4.40
CA ASN A 571 -31.04 -5.32 5.29
C ASN A 571 -31.71 -4.09 5.89
N ILE A 572 -33.04 -4.05 5.84
CA ILE A 572 -33.85 -2.95 6.38
C ILE A 572 -34.47 -3.39 7.71
N TYR A 573 -34.31 -2.57 8.74
CA TYR A 573 -34.82 -2.80 10.08
C TYR A 573 -35.85 -1.75 10.47
N ARG A 574 -36.91 -2.19 11.14
CA ARG A 574 -37.92 -1.34 11.79
C ARG A 574 -38.17 -1.85 13.20
N ASP A 575 -38.09 -0.96 14.19
CA ASP A 575 -38.27 -1.25 15.62
C ASP A 575 -37.39 -2.43 16.09
N GLY A 576 -36.14 -2.45 15.62
CA GLY A 576 -35.15 -3.49 15.91
C GLY A 576 -35.37 -4.85 15.21
N SER A 577 -36.39 -4.97 14.36
CA SER A 577 -36.67 -6.20 13.61
C SER A 577 -36.38 -6.04 12.12
N LYS A 578 -35.70 -7.01 11.50
CA LYS A 578 -35.50 -7.00 10.05
C LYS A 578 -36.83 -7.15 9.32
N ILE A 579 -37.17 -6.19 8.47
CA ILE A 579 -38.38 -6.19 7.66
C ILE A 579 -38.11 -6.56 6.19
N ASN A 580 -36.90 -6.31 5.67
CA ASN A 580 -36.56 -6.66 4.29
C ASN A 580 -35.04 -6.84 4.04
N THR A 581 -34.72 -7.41 2.88
CA THR A 581 -33.37 -7.45 2.28
C THR A 581 -33.49 -7.04 0.81
N ILE A 582 -32.75 -6.03 0.38
CA ILE A 582 -32.81 -5.49 -0.99
C ILE A 582 -31.44 -5.51 -1.68
N ALA A 583 -31.41 -5.35 -3.00
CA ALA A 583 -30.20 -5.48 -3.80
C ALA A 583 -29.28 -4.24 -3.68
N ILE A 584 -28.01 -4.41 -4.06
CA ILE A 584 -26.99 -3.34 -3.99
C ILE A 584 -27.34 -2.07 -4.76
N THR A 585 -28.12 -2.18 -5.84
CA THR A 585 -28.51 -1.04 -6.70
C THR A 585 -29.64 -0.21 -6.08
N ASP A 586 -30.32 -0.75 -5.07
CA ASP A 586 -31.49 -0.13 -4.48
C ASP A 586 -31.05 0.62 -3.22
N LEU A 587 -30.64 1.89 -3.38
CA LEU A 587 -30.30 2.80 -2.27
C LEU A 587 -31.53 3.47 -1.64
N TYR A 588 -32.68 2.81 -1.75
CA TYR A 588 -33.94 3.28 -1.24
C TYR A 588 -34.87 2.11 -0.88
N TYR A 589 -35.78 2.34 0.05
CA TYR A 589 -36.81 1.39 0.42
C TYR A 589 -38.12 2.10 0.76
N ASN A 590 -39.23 1.63 0.19
CA ASN A 590 -40.56 2.14 0.55
C ASN A 590 -41.27 1.17 1.49
N ASP A 591 -41.51 1.58 2.73
CA ASP A 591 -42.26 0.83 3.72
C ASP A 591 -43.71 1.31 3.76
N GLN A 592 -44.64 0.50 3.26
CA GLN A 592 -45.98 0.93 2.89
C GLN A 592 -47.07 0.57 3.90
N ASP A 593 -48.22 1.26 3.81
CA ASP A 593 -49.46 0.96 4.53
C ASP A 593 -49.28 0.96 6.08
N LEU A 594 -48.46 1.87 6.61
CA LEU A 594 -48.15 1.97 8.03
C LEU A 594 -49.25 2.67 8.83
N ALA A 595 -49.47 2.20 10.05
CA ALA A 595 -50.41 2.85 10.95
C ALA A 595 -49.83 4.15 11.51
N ASN A 596 -50.69 5.05 11.98
CA ASN A 596 -50.23 6.22 12.74
C ASN A 596 -49.41 5.77 13.96
N GLY A 597 -48.20 6.29 14.09
CA GLY A 597 -47.24 5.86 15.10
C GLY A 597 -45.85 6.41 14.85
N THR A 598 -44.97 6.21 15.83
CA THR A 598 -43.54 6.48 15.71
C THR A 598 -42.83 5.14 15.47
N TYR A 599 -41.96 5.11 14.49
CA TYR A 599 -41.18 3.96 14.05
C TYR A 599 -39.69 4.31 14.09
N GLU A 600 -38.86 3.35 14.47
CA GLU A 600 -37.40 3.50 14.43
C GLU A 600 -36.83 2.66 13.28
N TYR A 601 -36.13 3.30 12.34
CA TYR A 601 -35.53 2.64 11.19
C TYR A 601 -34.00 2.56 11.29
N ALA A 602 -33.44 1.46 10.79
CA ALA A 602 -32.00 1.32 10.59
C ALA A 602 -31.72 0.44 9.37
N VAL A 603 -30.53 0.59 8.78
CA VAL A 603 -30.10 -0.21 7.62
C VAL A 603 -28.71 -0.78 7.89
N SER A 604 -28.44 -1.99 7.38
CA SER A 604 -27.09 -2.56 7.31
C SER A 604 -26.81 -3.04 5.89
N ALA A 605 -25.53 -3.07 5.53
CA ALA A 605 -24.99 -3.73 4.35
C ALA A 605 -24.74 -5.22 4.62
N VAL A 606 -25.03 -6.03 3.61
CA VAL A 606 -24.86 -7.49 3.57
C VAL A 606 -23.74 -7.81 2.60
N TYR A 607 -22.76 -8.56 3.07
CA TYR A 607 -21.60 -9.00 2.32
C TYR A 607 -21.57 -10.53 2.24
N ASP A 608 -20.78 -11.11 1.32
CA ASP A 608 -20.63 -12.57 1.20
C ASP A 608 -19.97 -13.24 2.43
N GLY A 609 -19.41 -12.43 3.34
CA GLY A 609 -18.81 -12.85 4.61
C GLY A 609 -19.59 -12.52 5.88
N GLY A 610 -20.65 -11.70 5.80
CA GLY A 610 -21.32 -11.21 7.01
C GLY A 610 -22.22 -9.99 6.78
N GLU A 611 -22.75 -9.47 7.86
CA GLU A 611 -23.58 -8.26 7.86
C GLU A 611 -22.86 -7.19 8.69
N SER A 612 -22.86 -5.95 8.18
CA SER A 612 -22.37 -4.78 8.90
C SER A 612 -23.16 -4.49 10.18
N VAL A 613 -22.60 -3.60 11.00
CA VAL A 613 -23.36 -2.94 12.05
C VAL A 613 -24.53 -2.14 11.45
N LEU A 614 -25.55 -1.85 12.25
CA LEU A 614 -26.67 -1.01 11.83
C LEU A 614 -26.22 0.46 11.70
N THR A 615 -26.81 1.20 10.78
CA THR A 615 -26.79 2.67 10.81
C THR A 615 -27.30 3.19 12.15
N SER A 616 -26.95 4.44 12.49
CA SER A 616 -27.64 5.16 13.57
C SER A 616 -29.16 5.09 13.37
N PRO A 617 -29.94 4.79 14.42
CA PRO A 617 -31.39 4.66 14.31
C PRO A 617 -32.03 6.01 13.95
N LEU A 618 -32.99 5.97 13.03
CA LEU A 618 -33.77 7.11 12.56
C LEU A 618 -35.23 6.98 13.02
N GLU A 619 -35.69 7.88 13.88
CA GLU A 619 -37.09 7.94 14.31
C GLU A 619 -37.96 8.69 13.28
N VAL A 620 -39.05 8.06 12.84
CA VAL A 620 -40.02 8.61 11.87
C VAL A 620 -41.42 8.52 12.47
N THR A 621 -42.18 9.62 12.46
CA THR A 621 -43.56 9.64 13.01
C THR A 621 -44.59 9.89 11.92
N ILE A 622 -45.51 8.94 11.75
CA ILE A 622 -46.67 9.06 10.87
C ILE A 622 -47.86 9.60 11.69
N SER A 623 -48.32 10.80 11.34
CA SER A 623 -49.52 11.42 11.91
C SER A 623 -50.49 11.82 10.81
N GLY A 624 -51.50 10.99 10.57
CA GLY A 624 -52.51 11.25 9.55
C GLY A 624 -53.47 12.41 9.88
N ASP A 625 -53.49 13.42 9.01
CA ASP A 625 -54.69 14.17 8.63
C ASP A 625 -54.49 14.61 7.16
N ILE A 626 -55.12 13.92 6.22
CA ILE A 626 -55.01 14.19 4.77
C ILE A 626 -56.17 15.09 4.34
N SER A 627 -55.84 16.23 3.72
CA SER A 627 -56.77 17.19 3.14
C SER A 627 -56.55 17.34 1.64
N TYR A 628 -57.58 17.12 0.83
CA TYR A 628 -57.54 17.38 -0.62
C TYR A 628 -58.03 18.79 -0.94
N ILE A 629 -57.23 19.64 -1.59
CA ILE A 629 -57.64 20.97 -2.04
C ILE A 629 -58.19 20.89 -3.48
N TYR A 630 -59.40 21.41 -3.71
CA TYR A 630 -60.02 21.49 -5.04
C TYR A 630 -59.99 22.94 -5.56
N PRO A 631 -59.33 23.22 -6.69
CA PRO A 631 -59.21 24.60 -7.20
C PRO A 631 -60.58 25.26 -7.42
N GLY A 632 -60.82 26.38 -6.74
CA GLY A 632 -62.07 27.15 -6.80
C GLY A 632 -63.03 26.91 -5.63
N ASP A 633 -62.92 25.80 -4.90
CA ASP A 633 -63.68 25.55 -3.65
C ASP A 633 -62.81 25.99 -2.47
N THR A 634 -62.72 27.31 -2.29
CA THR A 634 -61.79 27.89 -1.31
C THR A 634 -62.38 27.92 0.09
N ASN A 635 -63.71 27.79 0.21
CA ASN A 635 -64.39 27.70 1.49
C ASN A 635 -64.60 26.23 1.96
N ASN A 636 -64.27 25.22 1.14
CA ASN A 636 -64.39 23.79 1.44
C ASN A 636 -65.82 23.30 1.74
N ASP A 637 -66.83 23.96 1.20
CA ASP A 637 -68.22 23.56 1.41
C ASP A 637 -68.68 22.45 0.43
N GLY A 638 -67.86 22.15 -0.58
CA GLY A 638 -68.07 21.10 -1.56
C GLY A 638 -68.65 21.58 -2.89
N ASP A 639 -68.87 22.89 -3.07
CA ASP A 639 -69.37 23.48 -4.31
C ASP A 639 -68.77 24.84 -4.69
N VAL A 640 -68.34 24.99 -5.95
CA VAL A 640 -67.73 26.24 -6.44
C VAL A 640 -68.81 27.25 -6.81
N ASN A 641 -68.92 28.34 -6.03
CA ASN A 641 -69.94 29.38 -6.15
C ASN A 641 -69.41 30.79 -5.77
N GLU A 642 -70.30 31.77 -5.63
CA GLU A 642 -69.93 33.15 -5.30
C GLU A 642 -69.30 33.33 -3.89
N THR A 643 -69.56 32.42 -2.96
CA THR A 643 -69.10 32.52 -1.57
C THR A 643 -67.63 32.14 -1.39
N ASP A 644 -67.06 31.41 -2.36
CA ASP A 644 -65.62 31.12 -2.44
C ASP A 644 -64.76 32.37 -2.62
N ILE A 645 -65.36 33.54 -2.90
CA ILE A 645 -64.60 34.78 -2.93
C ILE A 645 -64.20 35.26 -1.52
N GLU A 646 -64.90 34.81 -0.47
CA GLU A 646 -64.71 35.31 0.89
C GLU A 646 -63.33 34.97 1.49
N PRO A 647 -62.82 33.72 1.37
CA PRO A 647 -61.46 33.39 1.76
C PRO A 647 -60.42 34.17 0.93
N ILE A 648 -60.62 34.30 -0.38
CA ILE A 648 -59.69 35.04 -1.26
C ILE A 648 -59.56 36.51 -0.82
N GLY A 649 -60.67 37.20 -0.55
CA GLY A 649 -60.60 38.59 -0.07
C GLY A 649 -59.92 38.72 1.30
N THR A 650 -60.12 37.76 2.19
CA THR A 650 -59.53 37.74 3.55
C THR A 650 -58.02 37.53 3.53
N TYR A 651 -57.52 36.70 2.62
CA TYR A 651 -56.10 36.35 2.50
C TYR A 651 -55.40 37.01 1.32
N TRP A 652 -56.05 37.97 0.65
CA TRP A 652 -55.51 38.71 -0.48
C TRP A 652 -54.08 39.20 -0.25
N ARG A 653 -53.19 38.91 -1.21
CA ARG A 653 -51.74 39.23 -1.21
C ARG A 653 -50.93 38.60 -0.08
N LYS A 654 -51.46 37.62 0.64
CA LYS A 654 -50.69 36.80 1.57
C LYS A 654 -50.06 35.63 0.82
N GLN A 655 -48.99 35.09 1.39
CA GLN A 655 -48.29 33.93 0.86
C GLN A 655 -49.11 32.67 1.18
N GLY A 656 -49.45 31.93 0.13
CA GLY A 656 -50.05 30.61 0.21
C GLY A 656 -48.99 29.51 0.31
N ASN A 657 -49.40 28.28 0.03
CA ASN A 657 -48.51 27.13 0.03
C ASN A 657 -48.16 26.75 -1.42
N PRO A 658 -46.98 27.15 -1.92
CA PRO A 658 -46.59 26.88 -3.30
C PRO A 658 -46.50 25.37 -3.54
N ARG A 659 -47.09 24.92 -4.64
CA ARG A 659 -47.13 23.50 -5.04
C ARG A 659 -46.15 23.23 -6.17
N ALA A 660 -45.59 22.02 -6.19
CA ALA A 660 -44.69 21.57 -7.25
C ALA A 660 -45.36 21.51 -8.64
N SER A 661 -46.70 21.54 -8.70
CA SER A 661 -47.48 21.62 -9.94
C SER A 661 -48.67 22.55 -9.76
N LEU A 662 -48.67 23.67 -10.49
CA LEU A 662 -49.78 24.61 -10.55
C LEU A 662 -50.93 24.02 -11.37
N THR A 663 -52.16 24.18 -10.91
CA THR A 663 -53.31 23.70 -11.68
C THR A 663 -54.58 24.52 -11.43
N PHE A 664 -55.38 24.63 -12.50
CA PHE A 664 -56.76 25.11 -12.45
C PHE A 664 -57.77 23.97 -12.69
N ASN A 665 -57.28 22.75 -12.94
CA ASN A 665 -58.14 21.62 -13.22
C ASN A 665 -58.91 21.21 -11.96
N TRP A 666 -60.16 20.80 -12.15
CA TRP A 666 -61.00 20.27 -11.09
C TRP A 666 -60.55 18.87 -10.64
N GLU A 667 -59.44 18.82 -9.91
CA GLU A 667 -58.80 17.61 -9.37
C GLU A 667 -58.39 17.90 -7.93
N GLY A 668 -58.75 17.00 -7.00
CA GLY A 668 -58.35 17.12 -5.61
C GLY A 668 -56.88 16.78 -5.48
N ILE A 669 -56.06 17.73 -5.04
CA ILE A 669 -54.62 17.51 -4.83
C ILE A 669 -54.35 17.39 -3.34
N GLU A 670 -53.54 16.40 -2.98
CA GLU A 670 -53.12 16.13 -1.60
C GLU A 670 -52.30 17.30 -1.05
N HIS A 671 -52.69 17.76 0.15
CA HIS A 671 -51.99 18.80 0.87
C HIS A 671 -51.38 18.23 2.17
N PRO A 672 -50.07 18.40 2.39
CA PRO A 672 -49.40 18.01 3.62
C PRO A 672 -49.69 19.06 4.71
N GLY A 673 -50.74 18.86 5.51
CA GLY A 673 -51.05 19.79 6.61
C GLY A 673 -52.46 19.70 7.22
N GLY A 674 -53.41 19.01 6.58
CA GLY A 674 -54.80 18.97 7.05
C GLY A 674 -55.55 20.30 6.82
N TRP A 675 -56.87 20.22 6.66
CA TRP A 675 -57.81 21.36 6.45
C TRP A 675 -58.00 22.23 7.72
N ASN A 676 -57.06 22.19 8.67
CA ASN A 676 -57.31 22.59 10.05
C ASN A 676 -56.70 23.96 10.41
N GLU A 677 -55.84 24.50 9.56
CA GLU A 677 -55.21 25.81 9.77
C GLU A 677 -55.91 26.85 8.88
N PHE A 678 -56.54 27.86 9.49
CA PHE A 678 -57.27 28.96 8.84
C PHE A 678 -56.31 29.92 8.11
N ASP A 679 -55.54 29.42 7.15
CA ASP A 679 -54.46 30.16 6.50
C ASP A 679 -54.68 30.39 5.01
N ALA A 680 -53.80 31.20 4.42
CA ALA A 680 -53.79 31.58 3.01
C ALA A 680 -53.69 30.38 2.03
N ALA A 681 -53.45 29.16 2.53
CA ALA A 681 -53.39 27.93 1.76
C ALA A 681 -54.68 27.60 0.99
N TYR A 682 -55.87 27.94 1.52
CA TYR A 682 -57.14 27.69 0.81
C TYR A 682 -57.42 28.71 -0.27
N ALA A 683 -56.96 29.94 -0.03
CA ALA A 683 -57.16 31.04 -0.95
C ALA A 683 -56.18 30.98 -2.13
N ASP A 684 -54.99 30.39 -1.94
CA ASP A 684 -54.03 30.03 -3.00
C ASP A 684 -54.43 28.71 -3.68
N CYS A 685 -55.62 28.73 -4.26
CA CYS A 685 -56.27 27.55 -4.81
C CYS A 685 -55.61 27.07 -6.11
N ASN A 686 -54.81 27.91 -6.78
CA ASN A 686 -54.02 27.54 -7.94
C ASN A 686 -52.61 26.98 -7.57
N GLY A 687 -52.12 27.28 -6.36
CA GLY A 687 -50.89 26.75 -5.78
C GLY A 687 -49.62 27.50 -6.17
N ASP A 688 -49.72 28.74 -6.65
CA ASP A 688 -48.60 29.58 -7.10
C ASP A 688 -47.85 30.26 -5.95
N GLY A 689 -48.35 30.13 -4.72
CA GLY A 689 -47.76 30.72 -3.53
C GLY A 689 -48.28 32.13 -3.23
N GLU A 690 -49.14 32.73 -4.05
CA GLU A 690 -49.65 34.08 -3.87
C GLU A 690 -51.17 34.17 -4.03
N VAL A 691 -51.89 34.51 -2.96
CA VAL A 691 -53.34 34.75 -3.04
C VAL A 691 -53.63 36.03 -3.83
N ASN A 692 -54.11 35.91 -5.07
CA ASN A 692 -54.32 37.06 -5.93
C ASN A 692 -55.48 36.88 -6.94
N ILE A 693 -55.53 37.73 -7.97
CA ILE A 693 -56.59 37.69 -8.98
C ILE A 693 -56.61 36.38 -9.79
N THR A 694 -55.49 35.66 -9.87
CA THR A 694 -55.42 34.34 -10.53
C THR A 694 -56.23 33.29 -9.77
N ASP A 695 -56.38 33.38 -8.45
CA ASP A 695 -57.22 32.47 -7.67
C ASP A 695 -58.72 32.70 -7.91
N VAL A 696 -59.11 33.95 -8.18
CA VAL A 696 -60.49 34.27 -8.60
C VAL A 696 -60.81 33.62 -9.95
N LEU A 697 -59.81 33.44 -10.82
CA LEU A 697 -60.00 32.71 -12.07
C LEU A 697 -60.32 31.23 -11.84
N ALA A 698 -59.82 30.62 -10.77
CA ALA A 698 -60.14 29.22 -10.45
C ALA A 698 -61.62 29.04 -10.09
N ILE A 699 -62.20 29.98 -9.33
CA ILE A 699 -63.65 30.02 -9.05
C ILE A 699 -64.43 30.12 -10.37
N LEU A 700 -64.01 31.02 -11.26
CA LEU A 700 -64.70 31.23 -12.54
C LEU A 700 -64.59 30.02 -13.48
N LEU A 701 -63.44 29.35 -13.52
CA LEU A 701 -63.20 28.18 -14.38
C LEU A 701 -63.95 26.94 -13.89
N ASN A 702 -64.06 26.77 -12.57
CA ASN A 702 -64.68 25.61 -11.95
C ASN A 702 -66.11 25.87 -11.45
N TRP A 703 -66.71 26.98 -11.85
CA TRP A 703 -68.05 27.38 -11.45
C TRP A 703 -69.09 26.25 -11.57
N GLY A 704 -69.77 25.93 -10.46
CA GLY A 704 -70.80 24.90 -10.39
C GLY A 704 -70.29 23.45 -10.37
N LYS A 705 -68.98 23.24 -10.24
CA LYS A 705 -68.41 21.92 -9.90
C LYS A 705 -68.71 21.58 -8.45
N THR A 706 -68.77 20.28 -8.16
CA THR A 706 -69.08 19.76 -6.81
C THR A 706 -68.22 18.53 -6.50
N HIS A 707 -67.89 18.33 -5.21
CA HIS A 707 -67.20 17.13 -4.72
C HIS A 707 -67.66 16.74 -3.30
N SER A 708 -67.07 15.68 -2.74
CA SER A 708 -67.38 15.19 -1.40
C SER A 708 -66.55 15.92 -0.33
N ALA A 709 -66.92 17.17 -0.02
CA ALA A 709 -66.53 17.87 1.21
C ALA A 709 -67.79 18.29 1.98
N THR A 710 -67.69 18.42 3.30
CA THR A 710 -68.85 18.74 4.17
C THR A 710 -68.52 19.64 5.36
N GLN A 711 -67.38 20.36 5.33
CA GLN A 711 -67.03 21.33 6.37
C GLN A 711 -66.61 22.67 5.75
N GLY A 712 -67.59 23.55 5.57
CA GLY A 712 -67.34 24.91 5.12
C GLY A 712 -66.60 25.76 6.16
N ILE A 713 -65.67 26.59 5.69
CA ILE A 713 -64.95 27.59 6.46
C ILE A 713 -65.92 28.74 6.79
N THR A 714 -66.18 28.96 8.07
CA THR A 714 -67.02 30.09 8.50
C THR A 714 -66.16 31.34 8.66
N ILE A 715 -66.29 32.30 7.74
CA ILE A 715 -65.65 33.62 7.84
C ILE A 715 -66.50 34.53 8.76
N SER A 716 -65.85 35.20 9.71
CA SER A 716 -66.56 36.11 10.63
C SER A 716 -66.87 37.47 9.97
N PRO A 717 -67.94 38.17 10.38
CA PRO A 717 -68.21 39.53 9.90
C PRO A 717 -67.05 40.52 10.10
N GLU A 718 -66.26 40.34 11.18
CA GLU A 718 -65.08 41.17 11.46
C GLU A 718 -63.96 40.95 10.42
N MET A 719 -63.81 39.73 9.91
CA MET A 719 -62.84 39.40 8.84
C MET A 719 -63.27 39.99 7.50
N ILE A 720 -64.57 40.00 7.20
CA ILE A 720 -65.13 40.62 5.99
C ILE A 720 -64.91 42.14 6.03
N GLU A 721 -65.15 42.78 7.18
CA GLU A 721 -64.89 44.21 7.36
C GLU A 721 -63.41 44.55 7.18
N ALA A 722 -62.50 43.72 7.70
CA ALA A 722 -61.05 43.92 7.54
C ALA A 722 -60.56 43.75 6.09
N ALA A 723 -61.27 42.98 5.27
CA ALA A 723 -60.93 42.68 3.87
C ALA A 723 -61.59 43.63 2.85
N GLN A 724 -62.31 44.67 3.31
CA GLN A 724 -63.11 45.54 2.46
C GLN A 724 -62.36 46.12 1.25
N ASP A 725 -61.14 46.63 1.44
CA ASP A 725 -60.34 47.22 0.36
C ASP A 725 -59.96 46.17 -0.71
N ASN A 726 -59.70 44.93 -0.29
CA ASN A 726 -59.38 43.83 -1.20
C ASN A 726 -60.58 43.43 -2.05
N PHE A 727 -61.78 43.37 -1.45
CA PHE A 727 -63.00 43.07 -2.20
C PHE A 727 -63.35 44.18 -3.20
N ILE A 728 -63.09 45.45 -2.85
CA ILE A 728 -63.24 46.56 -3.80
C ILE A 728 -62.26 46.37 -4.97
N GLU A 729 -61.01 46.01 -4.70
CA GLU A 729 -60.02 45.72 -5.74
C GLU A 729 -60.47 44.57 -6.66
N ILE A 730 -60.94 43.45 -6.10
CA ILE A 730 -61.51 42.34 -6.87
C ILE A 730 -62.69 42.82 -7.73
N TYR A 731 -63.63 43.56 -7.12
CA TYR A 731 -64.82 44.09 -7.79
C TYR A 731 -64.47 44.99 -8.98
N GLU A 732 -63.47 45.86 -8.85
CA GLU A 732 -63.02 46.75 -9.93
C GLU A 732 -62.33 46.02 -11.08
N ASN A 733 -61.67 44.88 -10.80
CA ASN A 733 -60.97 44.08 -11.81
C ASN A 733 -61.87 43.07 -12.53
N LEU A 734 -63.02 42.70 -11.96
CA LEU A 734 -63.97 41.79 -12.60
C LEU A 734 -64.69 42.43 -13.79
N GLY A 735 -64.96 41.63 -14.83
CA GLY A 735 -65.72 42.04 -16.01
C GLY A 735 -67.25 42.06 -15.79
N ASN A 736 -68.02 41.90 -16.87
CA ASN A 736 -69.48 41.92 -16.87
C ASN A 736 -70.09 40.62 -17.42
N SER A 737 -69.36 39.50 -17.37
CA SER A 737 -69.96 38.20 -17.67
C SER A 737 -70.94 37.79 -16.55
N GLU A 738 -71.79 36.80 -16.83
CA GLU A 738 -72.84 36.36 -15.89
C GLU A 738 -72.27 35.97 -14.51
N ASN A 739 -71.19 35.19 -14.48
CA ASN A 739 -70.58 34.73 -13.21
C ASN A 739 -69.78 35.83 -12.52
N GLU A 740 -69.09 36.69 -13.28
CA GLU A 740 -68.43 37.87 -12.70
C GLU A 740 -69.44 38.83 -12.07
N ILE A 741 -70.62 38.99 -12.68
CA ILE A 741 -71.71 39.78 -12.10
C ILE A 741 -72.23 39.12 -10.82
N LYS A 742 -72.32 37.79 -10.74
CA LYS A 742 -72.68 37.09 -9.48
C LYS A 742 -71.67 37.37 -8.37
N ILE A 743 -70.37 37.28 -8.65
CA ILE A 743 -69.32 37.62 -7.67
C ILE A 743 -69.41 39.11 -7.28
N LYS A 744 -69.56 40.02 -8.25
CA LYS A 744 -69.73 41.46 -7.98
C LYS A 744 -70.94 41.75 -7.11
N ASN A 745 -72.04 41.06 -7.37
CA ASN A 745 -73.29 41.19 -6.63
C ASN A 745 -73.17 40.62 -5.22
N HIS A 746 -72.46 39.50 -5.04
CA HIS A 746 -72.13 38.98 -3.71
C HIS A 746 -71.29 39.98 -2.90
N ILE A 747 -70.22 40.53 -3.51
CA ILE A 747 -69.43 41.61 -2.89
C ILE A 747 -70.31 42.82 -2.57
N ALA A 748 -71.19 43.23 -3.49
CA ALA A 748 -72.08 44.36 -3.26
C ALA A 748 -73.06 44.10 -2.10
N ASP A 749 -73.54 42.87 -1.92
CA ASP A 749 -74.40 42.51 -0.79
C ASP A 749 -73.65 42.55 0.55
N LEU A 750 -72.40 42.07 0.59
CA LEU A 750 -71.55 42.13 1.79
C LEU A 750 -71.33 43.56 2.29
N PHE A 751 -71.23 44.53 1.37
CA PHE A 751 -70.95 45.94 1.69
C PHE A 751 -72.15 46.89 1.55
N GLY A 752 -73.35 46.36 1.27
CA GLY A 752 -74.56 47.17 1.07
C GLY A 752 -74.47 48.16 -0.10
N LEU A 753 -73.72 47.79 -1.15
CA LEU A 753 -73.56 48.56 -2.37
C LEU A 753 -74.71 48.28 -3.36
N PRO A 754 -74.94 49.16 -4.36
CA PRO A 754 -75.93 48.91 -5.39
C PRO A 754 -75.56 47.68 -6.23
N GLN A 755 -76.46 46.71 -6.27
CA GLN A 755 -76.39 45.53 -7.14
C GLN A 755 -76.34 45.95 -8.62
N ILE A 756 -75.56 45.23 -9.43
CA ILE A 756 -75.51 45.43 -10.87
C ILE A 756 -76.56 44.54 -11.53
N GLU A 757 -77.47 45.14 -12.30
CA GLU A 757 -78.40 44.38 -13.14
C GLU A 757 -77.66 43.76 -14.32
N PHE A 758 -77.84 42.44 -14.50
CA PHE A 758 -77.45 41.76 -15.72
C PHE A 758 -78.30 42.28 -16.88
N ILE A 759 -77.68 43.10 -17.75
CA ILE A 759 -78.30 43.48 -19.00
C ILE A 759 -77.77 42.51 -20.05
N GLU A 760 -78.65 41.61 -20.52
CA GLU A 760 -78.40 40.74 -21.67
C GLU A 760 -78.30 41.63 -22.93
N GLN A 761 -77.15 42.29 -23.11
CA GLN A 761 -76.88 43.11 -24.28
C GLN A 761 -76.18 42.26 -25.34
N ASP A 762 -76.86 42.13 -26.47
CA ASP A 762 -76.43 41.47 -27.70
C ASP A 762 -74.92 41.59 -27.99
N LEU A 763 -74.33 40.42 -28.25
CA LEU A 763 -73.02 40.19 -28.86
C LEU A 763 -72.71 41.18 -30.00
N LEU A 764 -71.88 42.19 -29.75
CA LEU A 764 -71.16 42.93 -30.79
C LEU A 764 -69.78 43.36 -30.28
N TYR A 765 -68.84 42.40 -30.36
CA TYR A 765 -67.40 42.54 -30.58
C TYR A 765 -66.69 43.84 -30.12
N GLN A 766 -65.82 43.71 -29.11
CA GLN A 766 -64.37 43.88 -29.30
C GLN A 766 -63.54 43.30 -28.14
N ASN A 767 -62.75 42.28 -28.50
CA ASN A 767 -61.44 41.87 -27.96
C ASN A 767 -61.34 41.33 -26.53
N TYR A 768 -61.45 40.00 -26.36
CA TYR A 768 -60.36 39.12 -25.89
C TYR A 768 -60.62 37.67 -26.37
N PRO A 769 -59.63 36.95 -26.92
CA PRO A 769 -59.81 35.59 -27.42
C PRO A 769 -59.81 34.56 -26.28
N ASN A 770 -60.77 33.63 -26.33
CA ASN A 770 -60.77 32.38 -25.58
C ASN A 770 -59.63 31.46 -26.10
N PRO A 771 -58.71 30.98 -25.23
CA PRO A 771 -57.54 30.22 -25.69
C PRO A 771 -57.72 28.71 -25.91
N PHE A 772 -58.90 28.09 -25.77
CA PHE A 772 -58.99 26.60 -25.76
C PHE A 772 -60.03 25.91 -26.68
N ASN A 773 -60.48 26.51 -27.78
CA ASN A 773 -61.37 25.80 -28.72
C ASN A 773 -60.82 25.68 -30.14
N LEU A 774 -60.15 24.56 -30.44
CA LEU A 774 -59.72 24.17 -31.78
C LEU A 774 -60.77 23.26 -32.44
N SER A 775 -61.52 23.81 -33.39
CA SER A 775 -62.03 23.00 -34.50
C SER A 775 -61.84 23.75 -35.83
N ASN A 776 -61.12 23.09 -36.73
CA ASN A 776 -60.95 23.33 -38.18
C ASN A 776 -59.74 24.15 -38.67
N ASN A 777 -58.67 23.38 -38.93
CA ASN A 777 -57.79 23.37 -40.11
C ASN A 777 -57.16 24.68 -40.64
N ASN A 778 -55.84 24.76 -40.38
CA ASN A 778 -54.76 25.31 -41.22
C ASN A 778 -54.73 26.83 -41.47
N SER A 779 -54.06 27.57 -40.58
CA SER A 779 -52.71 28.14 -40.85
C SER A 779 -52.17 29.01 -39.69
N GLY A 780 -51.19 28.47 -38.96
CA GLY A 780 -50.03 29.20 -38.40
C GLY A 780 -50.20 30.10 -37.17
N THR A 781 -50.26 29.50 -35.97
CA THR A 781 -49.66 30.08 -34.75
C THR A 781 -48.88 28.96 -34.06
N ASN A 782 -47.56 29.14 -33.89
CA ASN A 782 -46.68 28.14 -33.27
C ASN A 782 -46.16 28.69 -31.94
N ILE A 783 -46.22 27.86 -30.89
CA ILE A 783 -45.62 28.13 -29.59
C ILE A 783 -44.30 27.37 -29.52
N SER A 784 -43.22 28.07 -29.18
CA SER A 784 -41.95 27.45 -28.81
C SER A 784 -41.54 27.87 -27.41
N TYR A 785 -41.04 26.92 -26.63
CA TYR A 785 -40.46 27.13 -25.30
C TYR A 785 -39.00 26.66 -25.30
N GLN A 786 -38.19 27.28 -24.45
CA GLN A 786 -36.86 26.79 -24.08
C GLN A 786 -36.64 26.98 -22.58
N ILE A 787 -35.93 26.03 -21.97
CA ILE A 787 -35.53 26.11 -20.56
C ILE A 787 -34.19 26.85 -20.53
N ALA A 788 -34.16 28.03 -19.91
CA ALA A 788 -32.93 28.75 -19.65
C ALA A 788 -32.27 28.22 -18.37
N LYS A 789 -30.93 28.27 -18.33
CA LYS A 789 -30.06 27.63 -17.33
C LYS A 789 -30.29 28.04 -15.86
N ASP A 790 -31.18 29.00 -15.59
CA ASP A 790 -31.45 29.59 -14.27
C ASP A 790 -32.90 29.36 -13.78
N GLY A 791 -33.66 28.42 -14.37
CA GLY A 791 -34.94 27.94 -13.81
C GLY A 791 -36.22 28.68 -14.23
N TYR A 792 -36.17 29.61 -15.19
CA TYR A 792 -37.38 30.25 -15.77
C TYR A 792 -37.70 29.73 -17.17
N VAL A 793 -38.99 29.71 -17.52
CA VAL A 793 -39.49 29.39 -18.87
C VAL A 793 -39.73 30.68 -19.65
N GLU A 794 -39.04 30.85 -20.78
CA GLU A 794 -39.30 31.95 -21.71
C GLU A 794 -40.24 31.48 -22.84
N LEU A 795 -41.41 32.10 -22.96
CA LEU A 795 -42.43 31.79 -23.98
C LEU A 795 -42.36 32.78 -25.14
N SER A 796 -42.21 32.29 -26.37
CA SER A 796 -42.32 33.09 -27.60
C SER A 796 -43.50 32.63 -28.44
N ILE A 797 -44.42 33.56 -28.75
CA ILE A 797 -45.64 33.33 -29.55
C ILE A 797 -45.44 33.94 -30.93
N TYR A 798 -45.56 33.14 -32.00
CA TYR A 798 -45.49 33.56 -33.40
C TYR A 798 -46.80 33.35 -34.15
#